data_AF-A0AA36B971-F1
#
_entry.id   AF-A0AA36B971-F1
#
_cell.length_a   1.000
_cell.length_b   1.000
_cell.length_c   1.000
_cell.angle_alpha   90.00
_cell.angle_beta   90.00
_cell.angle_gamma   90.00
#
_symmetry.space_group_name_H-M   'P 1'
#
loop_
_entity.id
_entity.type
_entity.pdbx_description
1 polymer ?
#
loop_
_entity_poly.entity_id
_entity_poly.type
_entity_poly.pdbx_seq_one_letter_code
_entity_poly.pdbx_strand_id
1 'polypeptide(L)'
;MTASSSVPNSLSCTDKRQLGCLGTGGFLHNRISYEDDLMEEDLTHQDITEIGVTRAAGYYLGASPDSLPNINSTDPKGWFEDNFKRVANPDNFWNAIQDIVKHRELYNRRWKSDALKNMNGERINEGSLELLILKNTLLASLKYSSVYSSLRVYVAQALHLLQSFYSNTNWVEMHGDAISEDLGMEDREFYVADTFQDTCKNCSVTGTCRNNIIVRNILTSGYRSGQDTMKPRWNRPVYWNGKKVNVQKNPNEGKCSHGGKFDNSRKETPSGGINKDSSNPVLSPHHYLHRTAAWAAIKATEKFFTHEKHGIFKNMTHKQIQGLFNIRLTRSSLVFVIDSTGSMKEEIVAVKDKTVEIVEKTKGKRNAPTSFILSTFSDPERMTQKAIERATPESQVYLFTDAPPKEPAKFESVLTKTIKKRIRITPILSRGCGKDRRRREASDTIDYDFDKINSWYKIFDQLADKTGSQVYVTNEKQLENTLTVLEENLVEYPVEIMRSTLHPADQSYLEIYVDKNLWDLRITIDTAGDKFSVSFYSPDGKDVLEGSNNYQVQLTDTKYLIKIDKPQIGKWTLERTTNEQKPKRWLVKVIAQSEVDFSVNLYDNEDGVKFEISGRPIAGTKITAQVRIPKVKLIDKLDEVILFDKYGNILLKSNLKQGKHRRNQSFKGKFAIPKTTFYIGIKGRDKNGNTFTRTKFIPYIPSSMKLEVTPIPVISHPRMNLQVKFMVSNEGSRTERILVFMSEALEYTVTNSKQRFTLGSGQNITGHFNVRMRDAIGKNVVITITSEIEGGDTRTSTQYDTVETTILEKREIIKPPVKQNPPRCDFEIPVSSTEECIKSFEDFSCCRHRWSAVINAEASSDFSPIVNMVSSMSSNLSSHQIISSGVVAYRANISNDCCTDRDTVYVRDTKNQIGKCFLRVVPPFLSFNTTCKELPPKKVPLVCNLYTSMEDTRSCIDSRKDFNCCRQKWSAILKVQNGSNPAPIVNVTSSMSSVIITNENHTDSAFLYEAEISNDCCVITDTIYVTDAKNQTGNCTLHIIPDSISTNSTCKEPKIEFQSHDHQPNLLHDTVTLTLCILLILIFNQI
;
A
#
# COMPACT_ATOMS: atom_id res chain seq x y z
N MET A 1 25.95 -47.70 12.01
CA MET A 1 25.43 -46.95 13.18
C MET A 1 24.73 -45.71 12.66
N THR A 2 23.50 -45.46 13.10
CA THR A 2 22.62 -44.38 12.65
C THR A 2 22.81 -43.12 13.49
N ALA A 3 22.98 -41.95 12.87
CA ALA A 3 22.83 -40.65 13.52
C ALA A 3 21.98 -39.75 12.63
N SER A 4 20.82 -39.36 13.12
CA SER A 4 19.80 -38.60 12.39
C SER A 4 20.09 -37.10 12.36
N SER A 5 20.10 -36.49 11.18
CA SER A 5 19.87 -35.04 11.04
C SER A 5 18.47 -34.82 10.49
N SER A 6 17.53 -34.50 11.38
CA SER A 6 16.14 -34.18 11.05
C SER A 6 16.02 -32.78 10.45
N VAL A 7 16.28 -32.66 9.16
CA VAL A 7 15.78 -31.53 8.36
C VAL A 7 14.23 -31.59 8.41
N PRO A 8 13.52 -30.52 8.80
CA PRO A 8 12.07 -30.52 8.73
C PRO A 8 11.63 -30.57 7.27
N ASN A 9 10.90 -31.63 6.90
CA ASN A 9 10.43 -31.84 5.53
C ASN A 9 9.70 -30.60 4.99
N SER A 10 10.33 -29.91 4.05
CA SER A 10 9.66 -28.92 3.20
C SER A 10 8.65 -29.65 2.33
N LEU A 11 7.35 -29.46 2.61
CA LEU A 11 6.25 -29.95 1.77
C LEU A 11 6.45 -29.48 0.32
N SER A 12 6.63 -30.42 -0.61
CA SER A 12 6.78 -30.09 -2.02
C SER A 12 5.41 -29.80 -2.65
N CYS A 13 5.29 -28.63 -3.27
CA CYS A 13 4.08 -28.17 -3.95
C CYS A 13 4.02 -28.72 -5.39
N THR A 14 3.84 -30.02 -5.57
CA THR A 14 3.93 -30.67 -6.90
C THR A 14 2.60 -30.79 -7.66
N ASP A 15 1.46 -30.44 -7.07
CA ASP A 15 0.13 -30.72 -7.65
C ASP A 15 -0.64 -29.48 -8.14
N LYS A 16 -1.01 -29.48 -9.43
CA LYS A 16 -1.34 -28.29 -10.25
C LYS A 16 -2.73 -27.67 -10.01
N ARG A 17 -3.38 -27.95 -8.88
CA ARG A 17 -4.73 -27.40 -8.54
C ARG A 17 -4.91 -26.99 -7.07
N GLN A 18 -3.84 -26.91 -6.28
CA GLN A 18 -3.97 -26.59 -4.85
C GLN A 18 -3.53 -25.17 -4.48
N LEU A 19 -4.52 -24.30 -4.25
CA LEU A 19 -4.38 -23.03 -3.54
C LEU A 19 -3.78 -23.14 -2.11
N GLY A 20 -3.50 -24.35 -1.62
CA GLY A 20 -2.79 -24.59 -0.35
C GLY A 20 -1.39 -23.98 -0.30
N CYS A 21 -0.69 -23.86 -1.43
CA CYS A 21 0.62 -23.18 -1.49
C CYS A 21 0.52 -21.65 -1.76
N LEU A 22 -0.69 -21.17 -2.09
CA LEU A 22 -1.06 -19.79 -2.43
C LEU A 22 -1.60 -18.97 -1.24
N GLY A 23 -1.68 -19.56 -0.04
CA GLY A 23 -2.32 -18.92 1.11
C GLY A 23 -1.73 -17.55 1.42
N THR A 24 -2.58 -16.53 1.33
CA THR A 24 -2.24 -15.12 1.51
C THR A 24 -1.96 -14.80 2.98
N GLY A 25 -1.08 -13.82 3.19
CA GLY A 25 -0.85 -13.18 4.49
C GLY A 25 -1.63 -11.86 4.61
N GLY A 26 -2.80 -11.76 4.00
CA GLY A 26 -3.58 -10.53 3.84
C GLY A 26 -4.47 -10.59 2.59
N PHE A 27 -4.90 -9.43 2.08
CA PHE A 27 -5.72 -9.36 0.86
C PHE A 27 -5.18 -10.18 -0.31
N LEU A 28 -6.05 -10.62 -1.22
CA LEU A 28 -5.63 -11.34 -2.42
C LEU A 28 -4.62 -10.50 -3.25
N HIS A 29 -3.52 -11.11 -3.70
CA HIS A 29 -2.40 -10.43 -4.39
C HIS A 29 -2.87 -9.47 -5.51
N ASN A 30 -3.39 -10.04 -6.62
CA ASN A 30 -3.84 -9.31 -7.79
C ASN A 30 -4.95 -10.06 -8.55
N ARG A 31 -5.85 -9.34 -9.24
CA ARG A 31 -6.98 -9.95 -9.99
C ARG A 31 -6.55 -10.66 -11.27
N ILE A 32 -5.32 -10.47 -11.75
CA ILE A 32 -4.85 -11.29 -12.86
C ILE A 32 -4.60 -12.73 -12.42
N SER A 33 -4.28 -12.96 -11.13
CA SER A 33 -4.16 -14.30 -10.53
C SER A 33 -5.52 -14.92 -10.14
N TYR A 34 -6.41 -14.17 -9.47
CA TYR A 34 -7.61 -14.72 -8.81
C TYR A 34 -8.97 -14.43 -9.49
N GLU A 35 -9.02 -14.03 -10.75
CA GLU A 35 -10.27 -13.60 -11.43
C GLU A 35 -11.43 -14.61 -11.41
N ASP A 36 -11.15 -15.91 -11.36
CA ASP A 36 -12.19 -16.93 -11.28
C ASP A 36 -12.72 -17.15 -9.85
N ASP A 37 -12.00 -16.67 -8.83
CA ASP A 37 -12.33 -16.79 -7.39
C ASP A 37 -12.86 -15.49 -6.76
N LEU A 38 -12.62 -14.34 -7.42
CA LEU A 38 -12.96 -12.98 -6.96
C LEU A 38 -14.45 -12.64 -7.18
N MET A 39 -15.05 -12.07 -6.14
CA MET A 39 -16.39 -11.48 -6.15
C MET A 39 -16.36 -10.03 -6.64
N GLU A 40 -17.54 -9.44 -6.89
CA GLU A 40 -17.64 -8.09 -7.46
C GLU A 40 -17.09 -6.99 -6.55
N GLU A 41 -17.34 -7.08 -5.26
CA GLU A 41 -16.88 -6.09 -4.27
C GLU A 41 -15.43 -6.30 -3.84
N ASP A 42 -14.72 -7.31 -4.36
CA ASP A 42 -13.36 -7.60 -3.92
C ASP A 42 -12.35 -6.54 -4.34
N LEU A 43 -11.48 -6.17 -3.41
CA LEU A 43 -10.28 -5.36 -3.63
C LEU A 43 -9.03 -6.20 -3.29
N THR A 44 -8.19 -6.36 -4.29
CA THR A 44 -6.87 -7.00 -4.14
C THR A 44 -5.85 -6.00 -3.55
N HIS A 45 -4.73 -6.49 -3.00
CA HIS A 45 -3.62 -5.61 -2.60
C HIS A 45 -3.17 -4.67 -3.75
N GLN A 46 -3.23 -5.15 -5.00
CA GLN A 46 -3.08 -4.29 -6.18
C GLN A 46 -4.09 -3.12 -6.20
N ASP A 47 -5.39 -3.39 -6.06
CA ASP A 47 -6.43 -2.35 -6.09
C ASP A 47 -6.24 -1.32 -4.96
N ILE A 48 -5.94 -1.80 -3.74
CA ILE A 48 -5.75 -0.97 -2.55
C ILE A 48 -4.55 -0.02 -2.72
N THR A 49 -3.43 -0.50 -3.24
CA THR A 49 -2.26 0.34 -3.53
C THR A 49 -2.49 1.26 -4.74
N GLU A 50 -3.10 0.78 -5.83
CA GLU A 50 -3.40 1.61 -7.01
C GLU A 50 -4.29 2.80 -6.62
N ILE A 51 -5.34 2.58 -5.82
CA ILE A 51 -6.21 3.64 -5.32
C ILE A 51 -5.46 4.53 -4.31
N GLY A 52 -4.89 3.96 -3.24
CA GLY A 52 -4.28 4.72 -2.14
C GLY A 52 -3.10 5.60 -2.56
N VAL A 53 -2.22 5.10 -3.45
CA VAL A 53 -1.10 5.89 -3.99
C VAL A 53 -1.61 6.97 -4.96
N THR A 54 -2.65 6.69 -5.75
CA THR A 54 -3.28 7.71 -6.61
C THR A 54 -3.93 8.83 -5.80
N ARG A 55 -4.58 8.51 -4.68
CA ARG A 55 -5.11 9.50 -3.72
C ARG A 55 -3.99 10.39 -3.16
N ALA A 56 -2.89 9.79 -2.71
CA ALA A 56 -1.73 10.53 -2.20
C ALA A 56 -1.08 11.43 -3.28
N ALA A 57 -0.99 10.96 -4.52
CA ALA A 57 -0.47 11.73 -5.64
C ALA A 57 -1.41 12.90 -6.03
N GLY A 58 -2.72 12.65 -6.02
CA GLY A 58 -3.75 13.68 -6.26
C GLY A 58 -3.69 14.79 -5.21
N TYR A 59 -3.60 14.42 -3.93
CA TYR A 59 -3.40 15.37 -2.82
C TYR A 59 -2.13 16.21 -3.02
N TYR A 60 -0.99 15.57 -3.34
CA TYR A 60 0.26 16.27 -3.62
C TYR A 60 0.19 17.24 -4.81
N LEU A 61 -0.62 16.92 -5.83
CA LEU A 61 -0.85 17.76 -7.00
C LEU A 61 -2.00 18.77 -6.84
N GLY A 62 -2.60 18.88 -5.65
CA GLY A 62 -3.63 19.88 -5.33
C GLY A 62 -5.05 19.54 -5.79
N ALA A 63 -5.39 18.26 -6.00
CA ALA A 63 -6.80 17.87 -6.18
C ALA A 63 -7.61 18.06 -4.88
N SER A 64 -8.87 18.48 -5.04
CA SER A 64 -9.83 18.54 -3.92
C SER A 64 -10.06 17.13 -3.33
N PRO A 65 -10.15 16.97 -1.99
CA PRO A 65 -10.44 15.69 -1.35
C PRO A 65 -11.64 14.93 -1.93
N ASP A 66 -12.71 15.66 -2.29
CA ASP A 66 -13.95 15.09 -2.85
C ASP A 66 -13.79 14.55 -4.27
N SER A 67 -12.78 15.04 -5.00
CA SER A 67 -12.47 14.57 -6.36
C SER A 67 -11.58 13.33 -6.38
N LEU A 68 -10.95 12.96 -5.27
CA LEU A 68 -9.99 11.85 -5.19
C LEU A 68 -10.67 10.48 -5.38
N PRO A 69 -10.00 9.49 -6.01
CA PRO A 69 -10.55 8.14 -6.21
C PRO A 69 -11.02 7.50 -4.90
N ASN A 70 -12.26 7.02 -4.84
CA ASN A 70 -12.81 6.31 -3.67
C ASN A 70 -12.75 4.78 -3.85
N ILE A 71 -13.26 4.01 -2.88
CA ILE A 71 -13.31 2.53 -2.96
C ILE A 71 -14.11 1.97 -4.15
N ASN A 72 -14.92 2.79 -4.82
CA ASN A 72 -15.66 2.41 -6.03
C ASN A 72 -14.91 2.79 -7.32
N SER A 73 -13.75 3.43 -7.24
CA SER A 73 -12.93 3.77 -8.40
C SER A 73 -12.43 2.50 -9.10
N THR A 74 -12.84 2.33 -10.35
CA THR A 74 -12.40 1.22 -11.21
C THR A 74 -11.19 1.58 -12.07
N ASP A 75 -10.81 2.85 -12.11
CA ASP A 75 -9.74 3.37 -12.99
C ASP A 75 -8.92 4.50 -12.36
N PRO A 76 -8.01 4.19 -11.41
CA PRO A 76 -7.11 5.21 -10.85
C PRO A 76 -6.16 5.80 -11.91
N LYS A 77 -5.82 5.05 -12.96
CA LYS A 77 -4.96 5.53 -14.07
C LYS A 77 -5.69 6.59 -14.90
N GLY A 78 -6.87 6.26 -15.43
CA GLY A 78 -7.70 7.17 -16.21
C GLY A 78 -8.13 8.40 -15.42
N TRP A 79 -8.40 8.26 -14.12
CA TRP A 79 -8.62 9.42 -13.24
C TRP A 79 -7.38 10.33 -13.18
N PHE A 80 -6.19 9.77 -13.00
CA PHE A 80 -4.95 10.56 -12.98
C PHE A 80 -4.65 11.18 -14.35
N GLU A 81 -4.91 10.46 -15.45
CA GLU A 81 -4.85 10.98 -16.82
C GLU A 81 -5.75 12.20 -16.99
N ASP A 82 -7.04 12.08 -16.69
CA ASP A 82 -8.00 13.16 -16.97
C ASP A 82 -7.75 14.42 -16.14
N ASN A 83 -7.30 14.28 -14.89
CA ASN A 83 -6.97 15.40 -14.01
C ASN A 83 -5.58 16.00 -14.28
N PHE A 84 -4.55 15.17 -14.54
CA PHE A 84 -3.14 15.60 -14.47
C PHE A 84 -2.31 15.43 -15.73
N LYS A 85 -2.83 14.86 -16.85
CA LYS A 85 -2.05 14.68 -18.10
C LYS A 85 -1.43 15.96 -18.70
N ARG A 86 -1.94 17.14 -18.33
CA ARG A 86 -1.36 18.45 -18.70
C ARG A 86 -0.02 18.73 -17.99
N VAL A 87 0.11 18.26 -16.76
CA VAL A 87 1.21 18.62 -15.85
C VAL A 87 2.13 17.45 -15.51
N ALA A 88 1.71 16.20 -15.68
CA ALA A 88 2.51 15.00 -15.41
C ALA A 88 2.24 13.90 -16.46
N ASN A 89 3.27 13.11 -16.79
CA ASN A 89 3.10 11.96 -17.69
C ASN A 89 2.40 10.81 -16.94
N PRO A 90 1.19 10.39 -17.33
CA PRO A 90 0.42 9.39 -16.59
C PRO A 90 0.99 7.97 -16.69
N ASP A 91 1.64 7.59 -17.80
CA ASP A 91 2.32 6.30 -17.92
C ASP A 91 3.55 6.24 -17.01
N ASN A 92 4.30 7.34 -16.88
CA ASN A 92 5.45 7.41 -15.97
C ASN A 92 4.99 7.27 -14.51
N PHE A 93 3.90 7.91 -14.12
CA PHE A 93 3.26 7.73 -12.81
C PHE A 93 2.73 6.30 -12.61
N TRP A 94 2.03 5.75 -13.60
CA TRP A 94 1.47 4.40 -13.51
C TRP A 94 2.55 3.33 -13.41
N ASN A 95 3.66 3.47 -14.15
CA ASN A 95 4.82 2.62 -14.03
C ASN A 95 5.42 2.64 -12.61
N ALA A 96 5.41 3.77 -11.91
CA ALA A 96 5.84 3.83 -10.50
C ALA A 96 4.87 3.11 -9.55
N ILE A 97 3.56 3.16 -9.81
CA ILE A 97 2.58 2.36 -9.05
C ILE A 97 2.78 0.87 -9.30
N GLN A 98 2.92 0.44 -10.57
CA GLN A 98 3.15 -0.98 -10.89
C GLN A 98 4.47 -1.49 -10.31
N ASP A 99 5.49 -0.64 -10.21
CA ASP A 99 6.77 -0.94 -9.54
C ASP A 99 6.60 -1.17 -8.02
N ILE A 100 5.77 -0.37 -7.33
CA ILE A 100 5.38 -0.62 -5.93
C ILE A 100 4.59 -1.94 -5.82
N VAL A 101 3.60 -2.15 -6.71
CA VAL A 101 2.77 -3.37 -6.75
C VAL A 101 3.64 -4.62 -6.89
N LYS A 102 4.55 -4.64 -7.89
CA LYS A 102 5.50 -5.74 -8.13
C LYS A 102 6.34 -6.05 -6.89
N HIS A 103 6.97 -5.04 -6.29
CA HIS A 103 7.84 -5.25 -5.14
C HIS A 103 7.10 -5.74 -3.89
N ARG A 104 5.82 -5.38 -3.74
CA ARG A 104 4.96 -5.90 -2.67
C ARG A 104 4.64 -7.37 -2.88
N GLU A 105 4.30 -7.80 -4.11
CA GLU A 105 4.05 -9.23 -4.37
C GLU A 105 5.31 -10.08 -4.17
N LEU A 106 6.49 -9.57 -4.53
CA LEU A 106 7.77 -10.22 -4.24
C LEU A 106 8.04 -10.34 -2.73
N TYR A 107 7.65 -9.34 -1.94
CA TYR A 107 7.78 -9.37 -0.48
C TYR A 107 6.82 -10.39 0.16
N ASN A 108 5.54 -10.35 -0.22
CA ASN A 108 4.53 -11.33 0.22
C ASN A 108 4.99 -12.76 -0.08
N ARG A 109 5.42 -13.03 -1.33
CA ARG A 109 5.98 -14.34 -1.73
C ARG A 109 7.15 -14.78 -0.86
N ARG A 110 8.10 -13.88 -0.57
CA ARG A 110 9.32 -14.18 0.21
C ARG A 110 9.03 -14.43 1.69
N TRP A 111 8.04 -13.73 2.27
CA TRP A 111 7.77 -13.74 3.70
C TRP A 111 6.41 -14.35 4.08
N LYS A 112 5.79 -15.13 3.18
CA LYS A 112 4.48 -15.80 3.38
C LYS A 112 4.35 -16.73 4.60
N SER A 113 5.47 -17.05 5.24
CA SER A 113 5.55 -17.89 6.45
C SER A 113 6.06 -17.13 7.68
N ASP A 114 6.30 -15.83 7.59
CA ASP A 114 6.70 -15.00 8.72
C ASP A 114 5.46 -14.29 9.28
N ALA A 115 5.04 -14.62 10.51
CA ALA A 115 3.81 -14.08 11.09
C ALA A 115 3.90 -12.57 11.33
N LEU A 116 5.07 -12.06 11.72
CA LEU A 116 5.35 -10.64 11.93
C LEU A 116 5.18 -9.85 10.63
N LYS A 117 5.78 -10.34 9.52
CA LYS A 117 5.66 -9.66 8.20
C LYS A 117 4.24 -9.64 7.65
N ASN A 118 3.31 -10.38 8.24
CA ASN A 118 1.90 -10.47 7.84
C ASN A 118 0.92 -10.06 8.95
N MET A 119 1.37 -9.39 10.04
CA MET A 119 0.51 -8.96 11.16
C MET A 119 -0.35 -10.10 11.76
N ASN A 120 0.17 -11.33 11.74
CA ASN A 120 -0.47 -12.57 12.16
C ASN A 120 0.13 -13.12 13.46
N GLY A 121 -0.53 -14.12 14.05
CA GLY A 121 -0.01 -14.88 15.20
C GLY A 121 0.31 -14.02 16.43
N GLU A 122 -0.40 -12.91 16.60
CA GLU A 122 -0.26 -11.91 17.67
C GLU A 122 1.07 -11.13 17.66
N ARG A 123 1.82 -11.19 16.55
CA ARG A 123 3.07 -10.45 16.30
C ARG A 123 2.85 -8.99 15.84
N ILE A 124 1.79 -8.34 16.33
CA ILE A 124 1.28 -7.06 15.82
C ILE A 124 2.23 -5.90 16.19
N ASN A 125 2.75 -5.89 17.42
CA ASN A 125 3.67 -4.83 17.87
C ASN A 125 5.01 -4.88 17.12
N GLU A 126 5.56 -6.07 16.88
CA GLU A 126 6.80 -6.18 16.12
C GLU A 126 6.60 -5.90 14.62
N GLY A 127 5.41 -6.17 14.08
CA GLY A 127 5.02 -5.74 12.73
C GLY A 127 4.87 -4.22 12.63
N SER A 128 4.33 -3.56 13.67
CA SER A 128 4.26 -2.10 13.78
C SER A 128 5.67 -1.47 13.83
N LEU A 129 6.57 -2.07 14.61
CA LEU A 129 7.97 -1.66 14.68
C LEU A 129 8.70 -1.83 13.34
N GLU A 130 8.49 -2.94 12.63
CA GLU A 130 9.04 -3.13 11.28
C GLU A 130 8.54 -2.06 10.31
N LEU A 131 7.25 -1.70 10.36
CA LEU A 131 6.68 -0.64 9.54
C LEU A 131 7.36 0.72 9.81
N LEU A 132 7.61 1.05 11.08
CA LEU A 132 8.38 2.24 11.49
C LEU A 132 9.84 2.19 10.99
N ILE A 133 10.52 1.04 11.09
CA ILE A 133 11.88 0.83 10.59
C ILE A 133 11.93 1.05 9.07
N LEU A 134 10.99 0.50 8.30
CA LEU A 134 10.93 0.65 6.84
C LEU A 134 10.68 2.12 6.42
N LYS A 135 9.77 2.80 7.12
CA LYS A 135 9.50 4.24 6.95
C LYS A 135 10.74 5.09 7.22
N ASN A 136 11.44 4.84 8.32
CA ASN A 136 12.65 5.58 8.69
C ASN A 136 13.82 5.25 7.73
N THR A 137 13.94 4.00 7.29
CA THR A 137 14.93 3.57 6.29
C THR A 137 14.70 4.25 4.94
N LEU A 138 13.44 4.38 4.49
CA LEU A 138 13.07 5.14 3.30
C LEU A 138 13.48 6.61 3.43
N LEU A 139 13.11 7.29 4.52
CA LEU A 139 13.41 8.70 4.75
C LEU A 139 14.92 8.97 4.88
N ALA A 140 15.67 8.08 5.53
CA ALA A 140 17.13 8.14 5.56
C ALA A 140 17.73 7.94 4.16
N SER A 141 17.27 6.93 3.41
CA SER A 141 17.79 6.63 2.07
C SER A 141 17.51 7.76 1.06
N LEU A 142 16.39 8.47 1.21
CA LEU A 142 16.03 9.64 0.41
C LEU A 142 17.01 10.82 0.54
N LYS A 143 17.78 10.92 1.63
CA LYS A 143 18.82 11.96 1.79
C LYS A 143 19.99 11.78 0.82
N TYR A 144 20.27 10.55 0.40
CA TYR A 144 21.47 10.18 -0.35
C TYR A 144 21.18 9.65 -1.76
N SER A 145 20.06 8.94 -1.95
CA SER A 145 19.66 8.39 -3.24
C SER A 145 18.69 9.30 -4.00
N SER A 146 18.96 9.49 -5.29
CA SER A 146 18.01 10.04 -6.27
C SER A 146 17.48 8.97 -7.25
N VAL A 147 17.71 7.69 -6.95
CA VAL A 147 17.21 6.54 -7.70
C VAL A 147 15.95 6.02 -7.01
N TYR A 148 14.80 6.43 -7.54
CA TYR A 148 13.52 6.27 -6.85
C TYR A 148 12.83 4.92 -7.05
N SER A 149 13.22 4.12 -8.05
CA SER A 149 12.76 2.72 -8.21
C SER A 149 13.07 1.90 -6.96
N SER A 150 14.32 1.93 -6.53
CA SER A 150 14.82 1.20 -5.36
C SER A 150 14.17 1.66 -4.05
N LEU A 151 13.75 2.92 -3.98
CA LEU A 151 13.07 3.47 -2.80
C LEU A 151 11.61 3.03 -2.70
N ARG A 152 10.96 2.71 -3.83
CA ARG A 152 9.63 2.08 -3.83
C ARG A 152 9.62 0.70 -3.22
N VAL A 153 10.77 0.02 -3.11
CA VAL A 153 10.88 -1.24 -2.38
C VAL A 153 10.46 -1.03 -0.92
N TYR A 154 11.00 -0.04 -0.22
CA TYR A 154 10.62 0.24 1.18
C TYR A 154 9.15 0.66 1.30
N VAL A 155 8.63 1.45 0.35
CA VAL A 155 7.21 1.78 0.26
C VAL A 155 6.36 0.51 0.12
N ALA A 156 6.71 -0.38 -0.79
CA ALA A 156 5.98 -1.62 -1.05
C ALA A 156 5.93 -2.55 0.17
N GLN A 157 7.04 -2.67 0.90
CA GLN A 157 7.13 -3.45 2.14
C GLN A 157 6.32 -2.83 3.28
N ALA A 158 6.41 -1.51 3.45
CA ALA A 158 5.61 -0.77 4.42
C ALA A 158 4.11 -0.91 4.14
N LEU A 159 3.69 -0.76 2.87
CA LEU A 159 2.30 -0.92 2.47
C LEU A 159 1.80 -2.36 2.63
N HIS A 160 2.65 -3.39 2.50
CA HIS A 160 2.26 -4.78 2.81
C HIS A 160 1.81 -4.90 4.28
N LEU A 161 2.70 -4.57 5.22
CA LEU A 161 2.45 -4.61 6.66
C LEU A 161 1.21 -3.78 7.06
N LEU A 162 1.15 -2.54 6.57
CA LEU A 162 0.08 -1.60 6.86
C LEU A 162 -1.28 -2.08 6.32
N GLN A 163 -1.33 -2.77 5.18
CA GLN A 163 -2.57 -3.29 4.61
C GLN A 163 -2.98 -4.60 5.30
N SER A 164 -2.05 -5.53 5.54
CA SER A 164 -2.30 -6.79 6.27
C SER A 164 -2.85 -6.58 7.68
N PHE A 165 -2.49 -5.47 8.36
CA PHE A 165 -3.06 -5.11 9.65
C PHE A 165 -4.60 -5.07 9.64
N TYR A 166 -5.22 -4.48 8.60
CA TYR A 166 -6.68 -4.34 8.53
C TYR A 166 -7.40 -5.64 8.13
N SER A 167 -6.75 -6.53 7.37
CA SER A 167 -7.32 -7.83 6.98
C SER A 167 -7.16 -8.91 8.05
N ASN A 168 -6.11 -8.87 8.87
CA ASN A 168 -5.67 -10.00 9.69
C ASN A 168 -5.85 -9.82 11.20
N THR A 169 -6.05 -8.58 11.67
CA THR A 169 -6.34 -8.26 13.08
C THR A 169 -7.83 -8.02 13.30
N ASN A 170 -8.27 -7.91 14.56
CA ASN A 170 -9.65 -7.48 14.91
C ASN A 170 -9.88 -5.95 14.88
N TRP A 171 -8.99 -5.14 14.30
CA TRP A 171 -9.13 -3.67 14.28
C TRP A 171 -10.46 -3.20 13.67
N VAL A 172 -10.86 -3.79 12.55
CA VAL A 172 -12.04 -3.40 11.77
C VAL A 172 -13.36 -3.73 12.49
N GLU A 173 -13.36 -4.76 13.35
CA GLU A 173 -14.48 -5.12 14.22
C GLU A 173 -14.66 -4.12 15.37
N MET A 174 -13.57 -3.55 15.87
CA MET A 174 -13.59 -2.59 16.98
C MET A 174 -13.80 -1.14 16.50
N HIS A 175 -13.26 -0.78 15.34
CA HIS A 175 -13.15 0.61 14.88
C HIS A 175 -13.72 0.86 13.48
N GLY A 176 -14.37 -0.14 12.86
CA GLY A 176 -14.96 0.00 11.52
C GLY A 176 -13.90 0.31 10.46
N ASP A 177 -14.13 1.37 9.68
CA ASP A 177 -13.20 1.80 8.64
C ASP A 177 -12.16 2.85 9.13
N ALA A 178 -12.10 3.15 10.43
CA ALA A 178 -11.16 4.12 10.98
C ALA A 178 -9.70 3.69 10.77
N ILE A 179 -8.82 4.66 10.51
CA ILE A 179 -7.37 4.42 10.45
C ILE A 179 -6.82 4.28 11.87
N SER A 180 -5.81 3.43 12.05
CA SER A 180 -5.02 3.41 13.28
C SER A 180 -4.03 4.57 13.29
N GLU A 181 -4.09 5.41 14.32
CA GLU A 181 -3.11 6.49 14.53
C GLU A 181 -1.81 5.99 15.17
N ASP A 182 -1.84 4.86 15.88
CA ASP A 182 -0.68 4.27 16.58
C ASP A 182 0.18 3.37 15.66
N LEU A 183 -0.38 2.86 14.56
CA LEU A 183 0.30 1.89 13.68
C LEU A 183 1.53 2.50 12.97
N GLY A 184 2.71 1.95 13.24
CA GLY A 184 3.98 2.45 12.68
C GLY A 184 4.44 3.80 13.24
N MET A 185 4.03 4.14 14.47
CA MET A 185 4.50 5.31 15.21
C MET A 185 5.56 4.96 16.26
N GLU A 186 6.38 5.94 16.60
CA GLU A 186 7.39 5.85 17.66
C GLU A 186 6.72 5.86 19.04
N ASP A 187 7.22 5.04 19.97
CA ASP A 187 6.72 4.84 21.33
C ASP A 187 5.22 4.48 21.47
N ARG A 188 4.59 4.00 20.39
CA ARG A 188 3.21 3.48 20.40
C ARG A 188 3.20 1.96 20.28
N GLU A 189 2.72 1.30 21.33
CA GLU A 189 2.45 -0.13 21.36
C GLU A 189 0.95 -0.39 21.54
N PHE A 190 0.47 -1.42 20.88
CA PHE A 190 -0.88 -1.94 21.05
C PHE A 190 -0.95 -2.87 22.26
N TYR A 191 -2.08 -2.83 22.98
CA TYR A 191 -2.49 -3.92 23.86
C TYR A 191 -2.92 -5.13 23.01
N VAL A 192 -1.99 -6.06 22.81
CA VAL A 192 -2.20 -7.33 22.11
C VAL A 192 -2.47 -8.44 23.13
N ALA A 193 -3.34 -9.38 22.80
CA ALA A 193 -3.68 -10.49 23.70
C ALA A 193 -2.48 -11.37 24.03
N ASP A 194 -2.34 -11.76 25.30
CA ASP A 194 -1.24 -12.63 25.76
C ASP A 194 -1.43 -14.09 25.30
N THR A 195 -0.37 -14.92 25.30
CA THR A 195 -0.42 -16.32 24.82
C THR A 195 -1.50 -17.18 25.49
N PHE A 196 -1.92 -16.82 26.70
CA PHE A 196 -2.84 -17.57 27.55
C PHE A 196 -4.29 -17.06 27.53
N GLN A 197 -4.49 -15.83 27.07
CA GLN A 197 -5.78 -15.18 26.87
C GLN A 197 -6.52 -15.72 25.64
N ASP A 198 -7.77 -16.14 25.83
CA ASP A 198 -8.63 -16.56 24.72
C ASP A 198 -9.19 -15.35 23.96
N THR A 199 -9.24 -15.47 22.64
CA THR A 199 -9.60 -14.36 21.75
C THR A 199 -10.71 -14.72 20.78
N CYS A 200 -10.93 -16.01 20.51
CA CYS A 200 -12.04 -16.54 19.71
C CYS A 200 -12.75 -17.71 20.39
N LYS A 201 -14.00 -17.94 19.98
CA LYS A 201 -14.76 -19.19 20.17
C LYS A 201 -15.05 -19.88 18.83
N ASN A 202 -15.44 -21.16 18.87
CA ASN A 202 -15.81 -21.96 17.70
C ASN A 202 -16.81 -21.25 16.76
N CYS A 203 -16.49 -21.23 15.46
CA CYS A 203 -17.37 -20.83 14.37
C CYS A 203 -17.14 -21.68 13.11
N SER A 204 -17.76 -21.31 11.98
CA SER A 204 -17.74 -22.14 10.77
C SER A 204 -16.33 -22.40 10.22
N VAL A 205 -16.00 -23.68 10.02
CA VAL A 205 -14.76 -24.16 9.39
C VAL A 205 -14.67 -23.74 7.91
N THR A 206 -15.81 -23.51 7.26
CA THR A 206 -15.93 -23.02 5.87
C THR A 206 -17.22 -22.21 5.74
N GLY A 207 -17.10 -20.88 5.71
CA GLY A 207 -18.25 -19.97 5.66
C GLY A 207 -18.10 -18.81 6.64
N THR A 208 -19.19 -18.08 6.84
CA THR A 208 -19.27 -16.90 7.71
C THR A 208 -18.95 -17.22 9.18
N CYS A 209 -18.02 -16.49 9.78
CA CYS A 209 -17.86 -16.37 11.22
C CYS A 209 -18.34 -14.99 11.68
N ARG A 210 -19.42 -14.94 12.47
CA ARG A 210 -19.92 -13.74 13.14
C ARG A 210 -19.80 -13.92 14.64
N ASN A 211 -19.44 -12.85 15.35
CA ASN A 211 -19.42 -12.78 16.81
C ASN A 211 -18.60 -13.91 17.49
N ASN A 212 -17.56 -14.40 16.80
CA ASN A 212 -16.63 -15.42 17.30
C ASN A 212 -15.48 -14.80 18.13
N ILE A 213 -15.08 -13.57 17.84
CA ILE A 213 -14.11 -12.83 18.66
C ILE A 213 -14.77 -12.48 20.00
N ILE A 214 -14.09 -12.80 21.11
CA ILE A 214 -14.61 -12.61 22.48
C ILE A 214 -13.93 -11.45 23.23
N VAL A 215 -12.81 -10.93 22.72
CA VAL A 215 -12.14 -9.72 23.24
C VAL A 215 -12.70 -8.45 22.61
N ARG A 216 -12.77 -7.34 23.37
CA ARG A 216 -13.37 -6.06 22.93
C ARG A 216 -12.45 -4.84 22.93
N ASN A 217 -11.46 -4.80 23.83
CA ASN A 217 -10.54 -3.65 24.01
C ASN A 217 -9.06 -4.06 23.82
N ILE A 218 -8.82 -5.22 23.19
CA ILE A 218 -7.49 -5.84 23.03
C ILE A 218 -7.39 -6.35 21.60
N LEU A 219 -6.25 -6.12 20.96
CA LEU A 219 -5.96 -6.60 19.63
C LEU A 219 -5.59 -8.09 19.64
N THR A 220 -6.11 -8.83 18.67
CA THR A 220 -5.74 -10.21 18.35
C THR A 220 -5.61 -10.34 16.83
N SER A 221 -4.90 -11.35 16.36
CA SER A 221 -4.76 -11.63 14.92
C SER A 221 -4.86 -13.13 14.64
N GLY A 222 -5.06 -13.46 13.36
CA GLY A 222 -5.18 -14.84 12.92
C GLY A 222 -3.85 -15.61 13.05
N TYR A 223 -3.91 -16.81 13.62
CA TYR A 223 -2.84 -17.79 13.46
C TYR A 223 -3.08 -18.57 12.16
N ARG A 224 -2.11 -18.57 11.23
CA ARG A 224 -2.22 -19.27 9.93
C ARG A 224 -1.33 -20.52 9.91
N SER A 225 -1.81 -21.64 9.35
CA SER A 225 -1.01 -22.84 9.17
C SER A 225 0.17 -22.61 8.23
N GLY A 226 1.37 -23.06 8.62
CA GLY A 226 2.59 -22.93 7.81
C GLY A 226 3.37 -21.63 8.01
N GLN A 227 3.04 -20.85 9.04
CA GLN A 227 3.86 -19.73 9.53
C GLN A 227 4.80 -20.15 10.67
N ASP A 228 5.80 -19.32 10.97
CA ASP A 228 6.79 -19.48 12.04
C ASP A 228 6.19 -19.52 13.46
N THR A 229 5.06 -18.84 13.66
CA THR A 229 4.36 -18.70 14.93
C THR A 229 3.11 -19.61 14.95
N MET A 230 3.20 -20.76 15.63
CA MET A 230 2.11 -21.75 15.68
C MET A 230 0.92 -21.31 16.55
N LYS A 231 -0.31 -21.74 16.20
CA LYS A 231 -1.51 -21.57 17.04
C LYS A 231 -1.33 -22.31 18.38
N PRO A 232 -1.45 -21.64 19.54
CA PRO A 232 -1.40 -22.31 20.85
C PRO A 232 -2.51 -23.36 20.99
N ARG A 233 -2.14 -24.62 21.26
CA ARG A 233 -3.06 -25.74 21.46
C ARG A 233 -3.18 -26.09 22.94
N TRP A 234 -4.39 -26.02 23.48
CA TRP A 234 -4.65 -26.09 24.93
C TRP A 234 -4.86 -27.48 25.51
N ASN A 235 -4.83 -28.54 24.69
CA ASN A 235 -4.97 -29.94 25.16
C ASN A 235 -3.69 -30.50 25.84
N ARG A 236 -2.84 -29.63 26.40
CA ARG A 236 -1.69 -30.02 27.24
C ARG A 236 -1.97 -29.57 28.68
N PRO A 237 -1.59 -30.36 29.70
CA PRO A 237 -1.72 -29.90 31.08
C PRO A 237 -0.88 -28.62 31.25
N VAL A 238 -1.48 -27.59 31.83
CA VAL A 238 -0.76 -26.35 32.16
C VAL A 238 0.07 -26.65 33.40
N TYR A 239 1.39 -26.74 33.24
CA TYR A 239 2.31 -26.85 34.35
C TYR A 239 2.78 -25.45 34.74
N TRP A 240 2.43 -25.02 35.95
CA TRP A 240 2.89 -23.76 36.54
C TRP A 240 3.80 -24.11 37.72
N ASN A 241 5.04 -23.60 37.73
CA ASN A 241 6.08 -23.99 38.70
C ASN A 241 6.19 -25.52 38.91
N GLY A 242 6.16 -26.29 37.81
CA GLY A 242 6.23 -27.76 37.83
C GLY A 242 4.96 -28.48 38.30
N LYS A 243 3.95 -27.76 38.81
CA LYS A 243 2.69 -28.32 39.34
C LYS A 243 1.59 -28.24 38.27
N LYS A 244 0.83 -29.31 38.08
CA LYS A 244 -0.29 -29.35 37.12
C LYS A 244 -1.45 -28.49 37.63
N VAL A 245 -1.77 -27.43 36.92
CA VAL A 245 -2.93 -26.56 37.20
C VAL A 245 -4.14 -27.09 36.45
N ASN A 246 -5.22 -27.38 37.19
CA ASN A 246 -6.52 -27.72 36.60
C ASN A 246 -7.25 -26.44 36.21
N VAL A 247 -6.99 -25.95 34.99
CA VAL A 247 -7.73 -24.81 34.43
C VAL A 247 -9.13 -25.28 33.99
N GLN A 248 -10.19 -24.78 34.63
CA GLN A 248 -11.54 -24.87 34.05
C GLN A 248 -11.64 -23.89 32.87
N LYS A 249 -11.22 -24.34 31.69
CA LYS A 249 -11.27 -23.56 30.44
C LYS A 249 -12.45 -24.01 29.60
N ASN A 250 -13.15 -23.08 28.94
CA ASN A 250 -14.19 -23.47 27.98
C ASN A 250 -13.53 -24.24 26.82
N PRO A 251 -13.89 -25.52 26.56
CA PRO A 251 -13.26 -26.32 25.51
C PRO A 251 -13.60 -25.81 24.09
N ASN A 252 -14.41 -24.75 23.96
CA ASN A 252 -14.75 -24.11 22.69
C ASN A 252 -14.05 -22.76 22.46
N GLU A 253 -13.18 -22.32 23.38
CA GLU A 253 -12.49 -21.03 23.34
C GLU A 253 -10.97 -21.20 23.20
N GLY A 254 -10.29 -20.16 22.72
CA GLY A 254 -8.85 -20.17 22.46
C GLY A 254 -8.41 -19.06 21.52
N LYS A 255 -7.29 -19.26 20.83
CA LYS A 255 -6.75 -18.29 19.87
C LYS A 255 -7.45 -18.32 18.52
N CYS A 256 -7.66 -17.14 17.93
CA CYS A 256 -8.25 -16.99 16.61
C CYS A 256 -7.38 -17.61 15.50
N SER A 257 -7.95 -18.47 14.67
CA SER A 257 -7.34 -18.86 13.40
C SER A 257 -7.41 -17.73 12.37
N HIS A 258 -6.54 -17.76 11.37
CA HIS A 258 -6.68 -16.93 10.18
C HIS A 258 -7.94 -17.34 9.40
N GLY A 259 -8.13 -18.65 9.21
CA GLY A 259 -9.30 -19.24 8.59
C GLY A 259 -9.27 -19.25 7.06
N GLY A 260 -10.37 -19.72 6.46
CA GLY A 260 -10.51 -19.88 5.01
C GLY A 260 -10.06 -21.24 4.47
N LYS A 261 -10.55 -21.65 3.29
CA LYS A 261 -10.39 -22.99 2.70
C LYS A 261 -8.94 -23.54 2.68
N PHE A 262 -7.92 -22.67 2.72
CA PHE A 262 -6.50 -23.03 2.61
C PHE A 262 -5.69 -22.89 3.91
N ASP A 263 -6.29 -22.40 5.00
CA ASP A 263 -5.66 -22.43 6.32
C ASP A 263 -6.09 -23.71 7.07
N ASN A 264 -5.17 -24.63 7.35
CA ASN A 264 -5.48 -25.84 8.11
C ASN A 264 -5.77 -25.56 9.59
N SER A 265 -5.28 -24.44 10.14
CA SER A 265 -5.49 -24.10 11.56
C SER A 265 -6.97 -23.90 11.91
N ARG A 266 -7.80 -23.56 10.91
CA ARG A 266 -9.26 -23.38 11.04
C ARG A 266 -10.02 -24.60 11.57
N LYS A 267 -9.40 -25.78 11.51
CA LYS A 267 -9.93 -27.05 12.03
C LYS A 267 -9.51 -27.31 13.48
N GLU A 268 -8.53 -26.55 13.99
CA GLU A 268 -8.08 -26.61 15.37
C GLU A 268 -8.96 -25.71 16.23
N THR A 269 -9.32 -26.17 17.43
CA THR A 269 -10.13 -25.39 18.38
C THR A 269 -9.43 -24.07 18.78
N PRO A 270 -10.13 -22.93 18.83
CA PRO A 270 -11.48 -22.68 18.32
C PRO A 270 -11.51 -22.66 16.78
N SER A 271 -12.49 -23.34 16.19
CA SER A 271 -12.64 -23.51 14.74
C SER A 271 -13.06 -22.23 14.00
N GLY A 272 -12.72 -22.16 12.72
CA GLY A 272 -13.05 -21.03 11.82
C GLY A 272 -11.89 -20.04 11.68
N GLY A 273 -12.12 -18.75 11.88
CA GLY A 273 -11.07 -17.73 11.87
C GLY A 273 -11.59 -16.30 11.74
N ILE A 274 -10.70 -15.34 11.42
CA ILE A 274 -11.01 -13.90 11.43
C ILE A 274 -10.60 -13.10 10.18
N ASN A 275 -9.97 -13.72 9.16
CA ASN A 275 -9.46 -12.96 8.01
C ASN A 275 -10.57 -12.34 7.12
N LYS A 276 -10.19 -11.26 6.43
CA LYS A 276 -11.05 -10.47 5.53
C LYS A 276 -10.45 -10.33 4.12
N ASP A 277 -9.64 -11.29 3.70
CA ASP A 277 -8.83 -11.21 2.47
C ASP A 277 -9.68 -11.00 1.19
N SER A 278 -10.94 -11.45 1.22
CA SER A 278 -11.95 -11.33 0.16
C SER A 278 -13.36 -11.28 0.76
N SER A 279 -14.35 -10.89 -0.05
CA SER A 279 -15.78 -11.03 0.24
C SER A 279 -16.34 -12.43 -0.08
N ASN A 280 -15.48 -13.40 -0.40
CA ASN A 280 -15.87 -14.79 -0.61
C ASN A 280 -15.90 -15.58 0.72
N PRO A 281 -17.06 -16.07 1.19
CA PRO A 281 -17.20 -16.77 2.48
C PRO A 281 -16.41 -18.09 2.57
N VAL A 282 -16.00 -18.67 1.45
CA VAL A 282 -15.16 -19.89 1.41
C VAL A 282 -13.69 -19.57 1.70
N LEU A 283 -13.24 -18.36 1.35
CA LEU A 283 -11.86 -17.89 1.50
C LEU A 283 -11.66 -17.08 2.77
N SER A 284 -12.66 -16.33 3.20
CA SER A 284 -12.55 -15.38 4.31
C SER A 284 -13.71 -15.56 5.31
N PRO A 285 -13.45 -15.97 6.57
CA PRO A 285 -14.50 -16.10 7.58
C PRO A 285 -15.24 -14.79 7.84
N HIS A 286 -14.52 -13.65 7.83
CA HIS A 286 -15.06 -12.31 8.07
C HIS A 286 -15.26 -11.54 6.75
N HIS A 287 -15.63 -12.26 5.67
CA HIS A 287 -15.86 -11.73 4.33
C HIS A 287 -16.76 -10.47 4.28
N TYR A 288 -17.76 -10.39 5.15
CA TYR A 288 -18.70 -9.27 5.27
C TYR A 288 -18.05 -7.96 5.77
N LEU A 289 -16.80 -7.99 6.22
CA LEU A 289 -15.98 -6.82 6.58
C LEU A 289 -14.87 -6.53 5.56
N HIS A 290 -14.74 -7.32 4.47
CA HIS A 290 -13.70 -7.15 3.46
C HIS A 290 -13.63 -5.72 2.92
N ARG A 291 -14.76 -5.16 2.51
CA ARG A 291 -14.83 -3.81 1.94
C ARG A 291 -14.52 -2.71 2.96
N THR A 292 -14.91 -2.90 4.22
CA THR A 292 -14.56 -2.01 5.33
C THR A 292 -13.06 -2.02 5.60
N ALA A 293 -12.46 -3.22 5.65
CA ALA A 293 -11.02 -3.41 5.82
C ALA A 293 -10.22 -2.82 4.65
N ALA A 294 -10.66 -3.04 3.41
CA ALA A 294 -10.05 -2.47 2.22
C ALA A 294 -10.14 -0.94 2.21
N TRP A 295 -11.24 -0.34 2.70
CA TRP A 295 -11.35 1.11 2.78
C TRP A 295 -10.43 1.71 3.85
N ALA A 296 -10.36 1.09 5.03
CA ALA A 296 -9.40 1.48 6.07
C ALA A 296 -7.96 1.38 5.54
N ALA A 297 -7.62 0.31 4.83
CA ALA A 297 -6.32 0.09 4.20
C ALA A 297 -6.00 1.11 3.08
N ILE A 298 -6.98 1.55 2.27
CA ILE A 298 -6.82 2.63 1.29
C ILE A 298 -6.54 3.96 2.00
N LYS A 299 -7.34 4.33 3.01
CA LYS A 299 -7.16 5.58 3.77
C LYS A 299 -5.82 5.59 4.52
N ALA A 300 -5.42 4.47 5.12
CA ALA A 300 -4.11 4.32 5.75
C ALA A 300 -2.96 4.37 4.73
N THR A 301 -3.13 3.79 3.53
CA THR A 301 -2.15 3.90 2.43
C THR A 301 -1.98 5.36 1.99
N GLU A 302 -3.06 6.13 1.86
CA GLU A 302 -3.00 7.57 1.57
C GLU A 302 -2.29 8.35 2.69
N LYS A 303 -2.65 8.09 3.95
CA LYS A 303 -2.11 8.81 5.13
C LYS A 303 -0.66 8.45 5.44
N PHE A 304 -0.18 7.26 5.10
CA PHE A 304 1.25 6.92 5.12
C PHE A 304 2.11 7.95 4.36
N PHE A 305 1.59 8.50 3.25
CA PHE A 305 2.21 9.59 2.52
C PHE A 305 1.85 10.97 3.08
N THR A 306 0.56 11.22 3.30
CA THR A 306 -0.01 12.58 3.40
C THR A 306 -0.30 13.09 4.82
N HIS A 307 -0.20 12.25 5.86
CA HIS A 307 -0.59 12.63 7.22
C HIS A 307 0.20 13.84 7.75
N GLU A 308 -0.49 14.86 8.25
CA GLU A 308 0.07 16.20 8.50
C GLU A 308 1.26 16.23 9.46
N LYS A 309 1.28 15.31 10.43
CA LYS A 309 2.35 15.19 11.44
C LYS A 309 3.35 14.06 11.16
N HIS A 310 2.95 13.03 10.40
CA HIS A 310 3.64 11.72 10.39
C HIS A 310 3.73 11.05 9.02
N GLY A 311 3.13 11.63 7.97
CA GLY A 311 3.18 11.13 6.61
C GLY A 311 4.53 11.47 5.97
N ILE A 312 5.07 10.56 5.17
CA ILE A 312 6.46 10.69 4.68
C ILE A 312 6.69 11.96 3.83
N PHE A 313 5.67 12.55 3.22
CA PHE A 313 5.80 13.80 2.47
C PHE A 313 6.25 14.98 3.35
N LYS A 314 5.95 14.97 4.66
CA LYS A 314 6.38 16.01 5.61
C LYS A 314 7.91 16.16 5.67
N ASN A 315 8.63 15.07 5.43
CA ASN A 315 10.08 14.98 5.48
C ASN A 315 10.73 14.88 4.09
N MET A 316 9.99 15.18 3.02
CA MET A 316 10.46 15.08 1.63
C MET A 316 10.34 16.42 0.89
N THR A 317 11.33 16.73 0.07
CA THR A 317 11.28 17.82 -0.91
C THR A 317 10.35 17.47 -2.08
N HIS A 318 9.84 18.49 -2.78
CA HIS A 318 9.06 18.30 -4.01
C HIS A 318 9.75 17.40 -5.05
N LYS A 319 11.09 17.55 -5.20
CA LYS A 319 11.91 16.72 -6.10
C LYS A 319 11.90 15.25 -5.69
N GLN A 320 11.94 14.97 -4.39
CA GLN A 320 11.87 13.61 -3.85
C GLN A 320 10.48 12.99 -4.04
N ILE A 321 9.40 13.75 -3.85
CA ILE A 321 8.02 13.25 -4.05
C ILE A 321 7.76 12.98 -5.53
N GLN A 322 8.11 13.93 -6.40
CA GLN A 322 8.06 13.77 -7.86
C GLN A 322 8.86 12.56 -8.33
N GLY A 323 10.07 12.37 -7.78
CA GLY A 323 10.89 11.20 -8.05
C GLY A 323 10.26 9.89 -7.60
N LEU A 324 9.81 9.82 -6.33
CA LEU A 324 9.23 8.62 -5.73
C LEU A 324 8.06 8.09 -6.57
N PHE A 325 7.16 8.98 -6.99
CA PHE A 325 6.03 8.62 -7.84
C PHE A 325 6.32 8.69 -9.35
N ASN A 326 7.56 8.96 -9.77
CA ASN A 326 7.94 9.23 -11.17
C ASN A 326 7.00 10.24 -11.87
N ILE A 327 6.46 11.18 -11.10
CA ILE A 327 5.75 12.36 -11.56
C ILE A 327 6.81 13.29 -12.14
N ARG A 328 7.30 12.93 -13.31
CA ARG A 328 7.97 13.86 -14.20
C ARG A 328 6.91 14.84 -14.62
N LEU A 329 7.01 16.07 -14.09
CA LEU A 329 6.23 17.15 -14.64
C LEU A 329 6.50 17.19 -16.15
N THR A 330 5.45 17.17 -16.98
CA THR A 330 5.56 17.06 -18.45
C THR A 330 6.17 18.31 -19.01
N ARG A 331 7.50 18.37 -18.91
CA ARG A 331 8.35 19.41 -19.44
C ARG A 331 9.05 18.92 -20.69
N SER A 332 8.35 18.27 -21.61
CA SER A 332 8.94 17.85 -22.89
C SER A 332 9.44 19.07 -23.64
N SER A 333 10.56 18.91 -24.36
CA SER A 333 11.08 19.96 -25.23
C SER A 333 10.70 19.65 -26.67
N LEU A 334 10.44 20.71 -27.44
CA LEU A 334 10.48 20.62 -28.90
C LEU A 334 11.81 21.22 -29.35
N VAL A 335 12.61 20.39 -30.04
CA VAL A 335 14.00 20.69 -30.34
C VAL A 335 14.21 20.74 -31.85
N PHE A 336 14.76 21.84 -32.34
CA PHE A 336 15.15 22.03 -33.73
C PHE A 336 16.67 22.06 -33.80
N VAL A 337 17.26 21.12 -34.53
CA VAL A 337 18.69 21.07 -34.84
C VAL A 337 18.83 21.38 -36.32
N ILE A 338 19.34 22.57 -36.65
CA ILE A 338 19.32 23.11 -38.03
C ILE A 338 20.75 23.30 -38.53
N ASP A 339 21.08 22.62 -39.62
CA ASP A 339 22.28 22.90 -40.39
C ASP A 339 22.19 24.30 -41.02
N SER A 340 23.26 25.06 -40.85
CA SER A 340 23.43 26.46 -41.25
C SER A 340 24.75 26.68 -41.98
N THR A 341 25.32 25.60 -42.53
CA THR A 341 26.35 25.66 -43.56
C THR A 341 25.89 26.49 -44.76
N GLY A 342 26.85 26.99 -45.54
CA GLY A 342 26.55 27.76 -46.76
C GLY A 342 25.87 26.94 -47.88
N SER A 343 25.82 25.61 -47.77
CA SER A 343 25.12 24.74 -48.73
C SER A 343 23.63 24.61 -48.44
N MET A 344 23.19 24.78 -47.18
CA MET A 344 21.78 24.91 -46.79
C MET A 344 21.15 26.28 -47.12
N LYS A 345 21.86 27.17 -47.84
CA LYS A 345 21.46 28.57 -48.02
C LYS A 345 20.11 28.74 -48.73
N GLU A 346 19.78 27.81 -49.62
CA GLU A 346 18.55 27.84 -50.42
C GLU A 346 17.35 27.36 -49.57
N GLU A 347 17.54 26.34 -48.73
CA GLU A 347 16.49 25.75 -47.90
C GLU A 347 16.25 26.45 -46.55
N ILE A 348 17.27 27.12 -45.99
CA ILE A 348 17.24 27.58 -44.58
C ILE A 348 16.15 28.60 -44.27
N VAL A 349 15.65 29.34 -45.27
CA VAL A 349 14.52 30.28 -45.10
C VAL A 349 13.24 29.49 -44.81
N ALA A 350 12.88 28.54 -45.68
CA ALA A 350 11.70 27.69 -45.47
C ALA A 350 11.78 26.84 -44.19
N VAL A 351 12.98 26.36 -43.80
CA VAL A 351 13.17 25.69 -42.50
C VAL A 351 12.87 26.63 -41.32
N LYS A 352 13.30 27.90 -41.40
CA LYS A 352 13.01 28.90 -40.33
C LYS A 352 11.53 29.22 -40.24
N ASP A 353 10.89 29.54 -41.35
CA ASP A 353 9.50 30.00 -41.38
C ASP A 353 8.57 28.92 -40.84
N LYS A 354 8.77 27.66 -41.25
CA LYS A 354 8.00 26.56 -40.66
C LYS A 354 8.40 26.21 -39.23
N THR A 355 9.67 26.39 -38.84
CA THR A 355 10.04 26.25 -37.42
C THR A 355 9.24 27.23 -36.55
N VAL A 356 9.06 28.47 -37.00
CA VAL A 356 8.18 29.46 -36.33
C VAL A 356 6.72 29.01 -36.36
N GLU A 357 6.21 28.57 -37.51
CA GLU A 357 4.82 28.10 -37.65
C GLU A 357 4.51 26.93 -36.70
N ILE A 358 5.41 25.94 -36.62
CA ILE A 358 5.28 24.80 -35.70
C ILE A 358 5.29 25.28 -34.25
N VAL A 359 6.18 26.21 -33.88
CA VAL A 359 6.23 26.77 -32.52
C VAL A 359 4.91 27.45 -32.17
N GLU A 360 4.41 28.38 -32.99
CA GLU A 360 3.15 29.09 -32.72
C GLU A 360 1.92 28.17 -32.77
N LYS A 361 1.89 27.18 -33.68
CA LYS A 361 0.84 26.13 -33.69
C LYS A 361 0.87 25.24 -32.45
N THR A 362 1.98 25.12 -31.73
CA THR A 362 2.09 24.20 -30.57
C THR A 362 1.97 24.94 -29.24
N LYS A 363 2.43 26.19 -29.17
CA LYS A 363 2.36 27.08 -28.01
C LYS A 363 0.92 27.26 -27.52
N GLY A 364 0.70 27.14 -26.21
CA GLY A 364 -0.62 27.30 -25.58
C GLY A 364 -1.59 26.12 -25.73
N LYS A 365 -1.29 25.09 -26.52
CA LYS A 365 -2.12 23.86 -26.59
C LYS A 365 -2.00 22.98 -25.34
N ARG A 366 -2.97 22.08 -25.13
CA ARG A 366 -3.05 21.20 -23.94
C ARG A 366 -1.81 20.34 -23.72
N ASN A 367 -1.13 19.98 -24.81
CA ASN A 367 0.05 19.12 -24.84
C ASN A 367 1.32 19.88 -25.29
N ALA A 368 1.35 21.21 -25.14
CA ALA A 368 2.48 22.03 -25.56
C ALA A 368 3.79 21.63 -24.85
N PRO A 369 4.95 21.63 -25.54
CA PRO A 369 6.24 21.48 -24.89
C PRO A 369 6.49 22.69 -23.99
N THR A 370 7.10 22.48 -22.82
CA THR A 370 7.37 23.60 -21.89
C THR A 370 8.63 24.39 -22.24
N SER A 371 9.40 23.90 -23.19
CA SER A 371 10.64 24.53 -23.65
C SER A 371 10.85 24.25 -25.13
N PHE A 372 11.07 25.31 -25.90
CA PHE A 372 11.51 25.22 -27.28
C PHE A 372 13.02 25.41 -27.31
N ILE A 373 13.75 24.52 -27.98
CA ILE A 373 15.21 24.53 -28.04
C ILE A 373 15.64 24.60 -29.51
N LEU A 374 16.28 25.69 -29.90
CA LEU A 374 16.95 25.82 -31.20
C LEU A 374 18.45 25.58 -31.03
N SER A 375 19.03 24.77 -31.91
CA SER A 375 20.47 24.56 -32.03
C SER A 375 20.86 24.60 -33.51
N THR A 376 21.56 25.64 -33.94
CA THR A 376 22.13 25.68 -35.29
C THR A 376 23.52 25.02 -35.31
N PHE A 377 24.04 24.66 -36.48
CA PHE A 377 25.44 24.27 -36.66
C PHE A 377 25.96 24.64 -38.05
N SER A 378 27.24 25.01 -38.18
CA SER A 378 27.86 25.33 -39.48
C SER A 378 29.21 24.62 -39.70
N ASP A 379 29.92 24.25 -38.63
CA ASP A 379 31.10 23.36 -38.69
C ASP A 379 31.30 22.57 -37.37
N PRO A 380 32.22 21.58 -37.29
CA PRO A 380 31.99 20.34 -36.53
C PRO A 380 32.34 20.41 -35.04
N GLU A 381 31.45 20.95 -34.20
CA GLU A 381 31.59 20.82 -32.75
C GLU A 381 30.24 20.58 -32.03
N ARG A 382 29.92 19.29 -31.82
CA ARG A 382 29.06 18.78 -30.72
C ARG A 382 27.58 19.21 -30.67
N MET A 383 27.05 19.98 -31.62
CA MET A 383 25.72 20.61 -31.52
C MET A 383 24.56 19.62 -31.30
N THR A 384 24.42 18.57 -32.11
CA THR A 384 23.33 17.56 -31.96
C THR A 384 23.39 16.86 -30.58
N GLN A 385 24.60 16.57 -30.09
CA GLN A 385 24.79 16.01 -28.75
C GLN A 385 24.42 17.02 -27.65
N LYS A 386 24.83 18.29 -27.78
CA LYS A 386 24.50 19.39 -26.85
C LYS A 386 22.99 19.67 -26.81
N ALA A 387 22.30 19.55 -27.95
CA ALA A 387 20.85 19.65 -28.05
C ALA A 387 20.15 18.51 -27.31
N ILE A 388 20.57 17.26 -27.54
CA ILE A 388 20.06 16.06 -26.83
C ILE A 388 20.42 16.09 -25.33
N GLU A 389 21.51 16.75 -24.95
CA GLU A 389 21.88 16.98 -23.54
C GLU A 389 20.94 17.95 -22.84
N ARG A 390 20.62 19.09 -23.47
CA ARG A 390 19.67 20.10 -22.95
C ARG A 390 18.21 19.66 -23.05
N ALA A 391 17.86 18.84 -24.04
CA ALA A 391 16.53 18.27 -24.21
C ALA A 391 16.10 17.48 -22.96
N THR A 392 14.88 17.70 -22.51
CA THR A 392 14.25 16.93 -21.44
C THR A 392 13.87 15.52 -21.93
N PRO A 393 13.56 14.57 -21.03
CA PRO A 393 13.05 13.27 -21.45
C PRO A 393 11.77 13.38 -22.27
N GLU A 394 11.54 12.43 -23.17
CA GLU A 394 10.36 12.34 -24.06
C GLU A 394 10.22 13.55 -25.02
N SER A 395 11.32 14.28 -25.26
CA SER A 395 11.37 15.38 -26.25
C SER A 395 11.35 14.88 -27.69
N GLN A 396 10.78 15.69 -28.57
CA GLN A 396 10.84 15.54 -30.02
C GLN A 396 12.00 16.37 -30.58
N VAL A 397 12.83 15.77 -31.44
CA VAL A 397 13.96 16.42 -32.11
C VAL A 397 13.78 16.34 -33.63
N TYR A 398 13.74 17.50 -34.28
CA TYR A 398 13.83 17.62 -35.74
C TYR A 398 15.25 18.02 -36.13
N LEU A 399 15.89 17.22 -36.97
CA LEU A 399 17.28 17.42 -37.43
C LEU A 399 17.28 17.70 -38.94
N PHE A 400 17.55 18.95 -39.31
CA PHE A 400 17.68 19.40 -40.71
C PHE A 400 19.16 19.45 -41.09
N THR A 401 19.55 18.80 -42.19
CA THR A 401 20.93 18.86 -42.73
C THR A 401 21.01 18.40 -44.18
N ASP A 402 21.98 18.88 -44.93
CA ASP A 402 22.35 18.40 -46.27
C ASP A 402 23.66 17.58 -46.25
N ALA A 403 24.22 17.32 -45.06
CA ALA A 403 25.55 16.74 -44.88
C ALA A 403 25.52 15.36 -44.19
N PRO A 404 26.49 14.48 -44.48
CA PRO A 404 26.69 13.24 -43.72
C PRO A 404 27.08 13.55 -42.25
N PRO A 405 26.85 12.62 -41.29
CA PRO A 405 27.29 12.81 -39.92
C PRO A 405 28.82 12.95 -39.86
N LYS A 406 29.32 14.15 -39.53
CA LYS A 406 30.76 14.44 -39.45
C LYS A 406 31.50 13.62 -38.37
N GLU A 407 30.78 13.04 -37.40
CA GLU A 407 31.34 12.17 -36.33
C GLU A 407 30.61 10.81 -36.17
N PRO A 408 30.76 9.84 -37.11
CA PRO A 408 30.07 8.54 -37.03
C PRO A 408 30.36 7.75 -35.75
N ALA A 409 31.59 7.86 -35.22
CA ALA A 409 32.04 7.14 -34.03
C ALA A 409 31.24 7.47 -32.74
N LYS A 410 30.52 8.60 -32.70
CA LYS A 410 29.69 8.99 -31.55
C LYS A 410 28.25 8.45 -31.61
N PHE A 411 27.88 7.76 -32.69
CA PHE A 411 26.52 7.24 -32.92
C PHE A 411 25.95 6.50 -31.71
N GLU A 412 26.66 5.50 -31.18
CA GLU A 412 26.18 4.69 -30.03
C GLU A 412 26.06 5.51 -28.73
N SER A 413 26.88 6.55 -28.53
CA SER A 413 26.77 7.44 -27.37
C SER A 413 25.53 8.33 -27.45
N VAL A 414 25.31 8.94 -28.63
CA VAL A 414 24.10 9.74 -28.92
C VAL A 414 22.86 8.88 -28.80
N LEU A 415 22.86 7.71 -29.42
CA LEU A 415 21.78 6.75 -29.40
C LEU A 415 21.45 6.27 -27.97
N THR A 416 22.44 5.84 -27.19
CA THR A 416 22.25 5.40 -25.80
C THR A 416 21.60 6.50 -24.95
N LYS A 417 22.06 7.75 -25.10
CA LYS A 417 21.53 8.92 -24.40
C LYS A 417 20.08 9.22 -24.82
N THR A 418 19.79 9.04 -26.10
CA THR A 418 18.48 9.25 -26.74
C THR A 418 17.47 8.20 -26.27
N ILE A 419 17.83 6.91 -26.32
CA ILE A 419 17.03 5.79 -25.79
C ILE A 419 16.76 5.97 -24.29
N LYS A 420 17.81 6.27 -23.50
CA LYS A 420 17.67 6.50 -22.04
C LYS A 420 16.73 7.66 -21.70
N LYS A 421 16.68 8.70 -22.55
CA LYS A 421 15.74 9.82 -22.41
C LYS A 421 14.40 9.60 -23.14
N ARG A 422 14.20 8.50 -23.87
CA ARG A 422 13.06 8.27 -24.79
C ARG A 422 12.83 9.42 -25.78
N ILE A 423 13.92 10.05 -26.24
CA ILE A 423 13.85 11.13 -27.23
C ILE A 423 13.58 10.53 -28.61
N ARG A 424 12.72 11.16 -29.39
CA ARG A 424 12.46 10.81 -30.80
C ARG A 424 13.27 11.74 -31.70
N ILE A 425 14.07 11.18 -32.61
CA ILE A 425 14.86 11.98 -33.56
C ILE A 425 14.35 11.70 -34.96
N THR A 426 13.86 12.75 -35.62
CA THR A 426 13.36 12.72 -37.00
C THR A 426 14.32 13.50 -37.90
N PRO A 427 15.19 12.81 -38.67
CA PRO A 427 16.10 13.47 -39.62
C PRO A 427 15.37 13.89 -40.90
N ILE A 428 15.64 15.11 -41.36
CA ILE A 428 15.17 15.70 -42.61
C ILE A 428 16.42 16.09 -43.40
N LEU A 429 16.68 15.37 -44.50
CA LEU A 429 17.90 15.45 -45.28
C LEU A 429 17.64 16.19 -46.59
N SER A 430 18.43 17.20 -46.97
CA SER A 430 18.29 17.81 -48.30
C SER A 430 19.05 17.04 -49.39
N ARG A 431 18.61 17.18 -50.65
CA ARG A 431 19.16 16.52 -51.86
C ARG A 431 20.66 16.77 -52.11
N GLY A 432 21.29 17.69 -51.37
CA GLY A 432 22.75 17.91 -51.38
C GLY A 432 23.58 16.69 -50.95
N CYS A 433 23.06 15.78 -50.12
CA CYS A 433 23.85 14.72 -49.48
C CYS A 433 24.56 13.74 -50.45
N GLY A 434 24.14 13.63 -51.71
CA GLY A 434 24.50 12.51 -52.60
C GLY A 434 25.53 12.77 -53.70
N LYS A 435 25.85 14.03 -54.03
CA LYS A 435 26.66 14.34 -55.23
C LYS A 435 28.13 14.56 -54.90
N ASP A 436 28.94 13.54 -55.19
CA ASP A 436 30.39 13.68 -55.25
C ASP A 436 30.77 14.78 -56.25
N ARG A 437 31.62 15.72 -55.84
CA ARG A 437 31.76 17.07 -56.47
C ARG A 437 32.39 17.04 -57.88
N ARG A 438 32.66 15.85 -58.43
CA ARG A 438 33.32 15.57 -59.72
C ARG A 438 32.39 15.09 -60.84
N ARG A 439 31.08 14.92 -60.62
CA ARG A 439 30.14 14.49 -61.68
C ARG A 439 29.05 15.52 -61.98
N ARG A 440 29.47 16.69 -62.49
CA ARG A 440 28.61 17.65 -63.19
C ARG A 440 28.67 17.38 -64.70
N GLU A 441 28.19 16.23 -65.14
CA GLU A 441 27.80 15.94 -66.53
C GLU A 441 27.24 14.51 -66.62
N ALA A 442 26.24 14.31 -67.48
CA ALA A 442 25.57 13.04 -67.83
C ALA A 442 24.86 12.26 -66.69
N SER A 443 23.57 12.54 -66.47
CA SER A 443 22.45 11.57 -66.49
C SER A 443 21.25 12.05 -65.63
N ASP A 444 20.08 12.21 -66.26
CA ASP A 444 18.81 12.54 -65.58
C ASP A 444 18.05 11.31 -65.03
N THR A 445 18.62 10.11 -65.13
CA THR A 445 18.04 8.89 -64.56
C THR A 445 18.83 8.44 -63.33
N ILE A 446 18.24 8.65 -62.14
CA ILE A 446 18.79 8.15 -60.87
C ILE A 446 18.43 6.67 -60.72
N ASP A 447 19.44 5.81 -60.84
CA ASP A 447 19.34 4.40 -60.53
C ASP A 447 19.25 4.21 -59.00
N TYR A 448 18.05 3.92 -58.50
CA TYR A 448 17.75 3.69 -57.08
C TYR A 448 18.15 2.27 -56.64
N ASP A 449 19.45 1.95 -56.76
CA ASP A 449 20.05 0.78 -56.11
C ASP A 449 20.21 1.08 -54.61
N PHE A 450 19.21 0.68 -53.83
CA PHE A 450 19.11 0.95 -52.38
C PHE A 450 20.27 0.35 -51.57
N ASP A 451 20.95 -0.67 -52.10
CA ASP A 451 22.12 -1.27 -51.44
C ASP A 451 23.40 -0.44 -51.65
N LYS A 452 23.49 0.31 -52.77
CA LYS A 452 24.53 1.31 -53.03
C LYS A 452 24.32 2.66 -52.34
N ILE A 453 23.15 2.93 -51.75
CA ILE A 453 22.92 4.20 -51.05
C ILE A 453 23.88 4.33 -49.86
N ASN A 454 24.84 5.24 -50.06
CA ASN A 454 25.84 5.80 -49.17
C ASN A 454 25.77 5.38 -47.68
N SER A 455 26.91 4.92 -47.16
CA SER A 455 27.11 4.45 -45.78
C SER A 455 26.52 5.37 -44.68
N TRP A 456 26.54 6.69 -44.91
CA TRP A 456 26.03 7.68 -43.96
C TRP A 456 24.50 7.75 -43.87
N TYR A 457 23.73 7.41 -44.93
CA TYR A 457 22.26 7.41 -44.86
C TYR A 457 21.78 6.35 -43.86
N LYS A 458 22.44 5.17 -43.86
CA LYS A 458 22.19 4.06 -42.94
C LYS A 458 22.35 4.47 -41.47
N ILE A 459 23.14 5.52 -41.16
CA ILE A 459 23.29 6.05 -39.79
C ILE A 459 22.04 6.83 -39.36
N PHE A 460 21.52 7.72 -40.22
CA PHE A 460 20.30 8.46 -39.93
C PHE A 460 19.07 7.54 -39.89
N ASP A 461 19.00 6.56 -40.79
CA ASP A 461 17.95 5.55 -40.85
C ASP A 461 17.91 4.71 -39.55
N GLN A 462 19.06 4.18 -39.12
CA GLN A 462 19.16 3.46 -37.84
C GLN A 462 18.88 4.35 -36.62
N LEU A 463 19.21 5.66 -36.66
CA LEU A 463 18.88 6.59 -35.58
C LEU A 463 17.37 6.82 -35.49
N ALA A 464 16.71 6.98 -36.64
CA ALA A 464 15.27 7.18 -36.71
C ALA A 464 14.52 5.91 -36.27
N ASP A 465 14.87 4.75 -36.85
CA ASP A 465 14.26 3.44 -36.53
C ASP A 465 14.38 3.10 -35.04
N LYS A 466 15.60 3.13 -34.47
CA LYS A 466 15.82 2.86 -33.04
C LYS A 466 15.17 3.89 -32.09
N THR A 467 14.67 5.01 -32.60
CA THR A 467 13.94 6.03 -31.82
C THR A 467 12.44 6.13 -32.19
N GLY A 468 11.92 5.20 -32.99
CA GLY A 468 10.51 5.15 -33.39
C GLY A 468 10.08 6.24 -34.39
N SER A 469 11.06 6.87 -35.05
CA SER A 469 10.86 7.92 -36.06
C SER A 469 11.11 7.38 -37.49
N GLN A 470 11.18 8.26 -38.48
CA GLN A 470 11.63 7.94 -39.84
C GLN A 470 12.48 9.07 -40.42
N VAL A 471 13.32 8.77 -41.41
CA VAL A 471 14.05 9.77 -42.20
C VAL A 471 13.15 10.32 -43.30
N TYR A 472 13.26 11.61 -43.59
CA TYR A 472 12.71 12.25 -44.77
C TYR A 472 13.86 12.80 -45.63
N VAL A 473 13.80 12.64 -46.95
CA VAL A 473 14.79 13.18 -47.89
C VAL A 473 14.07 14.14 -48.82
N THR A 474 14.37 15.42 -48.75
CA THR A 474 13.61 16.50 -49.40
C THR A 474 14.51 17.36 -50.30
N ASN A 475 13.91 18.35 -50.96
CA ASN A 475 14.56 19.47 -51.62
C ASN A 475 13.70 20.73 -51.46
N GLU A 476 14.19 21.88 -51.90
CA GLU A 476 13.50 23.18 -51.84
C GLU A 476 11.99 23.09 -52.15
N LYS A 477 11.60 22.47 -53.27
CA LYS A 477 10.18 22.35 -53.72
C LYS A 477 9.33 21.37 -52.92
N GLN A 478 9.95 20.49 -52.15
CA GLN A 478 9.32 19.41 -51.37
C GLN A 478 9.38 19.68 -49.85
N LEU A 479 10.10 20.73 -49.44
CA LEU A 479 10.41 21.01 -48.04
C LEU A 479 9.17 21.41 -47.25
N GLU A 480 8.31 22.31 -47.76
CA GLU A 480 7.05 22.68 -47.08
C GLU A 480 6.11 21.48 -46.87
N ASN A 481 6.03 20.58 -47.85
CA ASN A 481 5.26 19.35 -47.78
C ASN A 481 5.82 18.43 -46.70
N THR A 482 7.12 18.13 -46.75
CA THR A 482 7.83 17.33 -45.72
C THR A 482 7.69 17.94 -44.32
N LEU A 483 7.76 19.26 -44.20
CA LEU A 483 7.64 19.99 -42.94
C LEU A 483 6.22 19.93 -42.34
N THR A 484 5.18 19.86 -43.18
CA THR A 484 3.79 19.72 -42.73
C THR A 484 3.56 18.36 -42.04
N VAL A 485 4.32 17.33 -42.42
CA VAL A 485 4.36 16.01 -41.75
C VAL A 485 4.92 16.09 -40.32
N LEU A 486 5.74 17.11 -40.03
CA LEU A 486 6.32 17.28 -38.69
C LEU A 486 5.31 17.86 -37.68
N GLU A 487 4.19 18.41 -38.15
CA GLU A 487 3.05 18.77 -37.30
C GLU A 487 2.33 17.52 -36.76
N GLU A 488 2.46 16.36 -37.43
CA GLU A 488 1.76 15.11 -37.11
C GLU A 488 2.19 14.47 -35.78
N ASN A 489 3.38 14.79 -35.27
CA ASN A 489 3.83 14.30 -33.96
C ASN A 489 3.34 15.19 -32.78
N LEU A 490 2.65 16.29 -33.08
CA LEU A 490 2.30 17.35 -32.11
C LEU A 490 0.77 17.49 -31.89
N VAL A 491 -0.02 16.58 -32.46
CA VAL A 491 -1.48 16.48 -32.29
C VAL A 491 -1.89 15.83 -30.96
N GLU A 492 -3.10 16.12 -30.48
CA GLU A 492 -3.66 15.46 -29.29
C GLU A 492 -4.10 14.03 -29.59
N TYR A 493 -3.87 13.09 -28.67
CA TYR A 493 -4.26 11.67 -28.78
C TYR A 493 -3.81 10.93 -30.07
N PRO A 494 -2.50 10.96 -30.43
CA PRO A 494 -2.01 10.23 -31.59
C PRO A 494 -2.05 8.72 -31.36
N VAL A 495 -2.68 7.99 -32.28
CA VAL A 495 -2.69 6.52 -32.31
C VAL A 495 -2.06 6.00 -33.61
N GLU A 496 -1.40 4.85 -33.53
CA GLU A 496 -1.01 4.08 -34.72
C GLU A 496 -2.11 3.04 -34.99
N ILE A 497 -2.59 2.99 -36.24
CA ILE A 497 -3.59 1.99 -36.67
C ILE A 497 -2.88 0.74 -37.17
N MET A 498 -1.84 0.93 -37.98
CA MET A 498 -1.00 -0.13 -38.53
C MET A 498 0.31 0.41 -39.10
N ARG A 499 1.24 -0.52 -39.32
CA ARG A 499 2.44 -0.34 -40.14
C ARG A 499 2.67 -1.63 -40.92
N SER A 500 2.87 -1.54 -42.23
CA SER A 500 2.93 -2.69 -43.13
C SER A 500 4.02 -2.50 -44.20
N THR A 501 4.55 -3.61 -44.71
CA THR A 501 5.44 -3.65 -45.88
C THR A 501 4.75 -4.43 -46.99
N LEU A 502 4.55 -3.82 -48.17
CA LEU A 502 4.06 -4.49 -49.37
C LEU A 502 5.27 -4.87 -50.24
N HIS A 503 5.71 -6.12 -50.17
CA HIS A 503 6.71 -6.68 -51.08
C HIS A 503 6.15 -6.83 -52.51
N PRO A 504 7.01 -7.06 -53.52
CA PRO A 504 6.56 -7.11 -54.93
C PRO A 504 5.60 -8.27 -55.24
N ALA A 505 5.66 -9.36 -54.46
CA ALA A 505 4.82 -10.54 -54.59
C ALA A 505 3.60 -10.55 -53.65
N ASP A 506 3.43 -9.52 -52.82
CA ASP A 506 2.31 -9.40 -51.89
C ASP A 506 1.03 -8.92 -52.60
N GLN A 507 -0.11 -9.06 -51.93
CA GLN A 507 -1.38 -8.52 -52.40
C GLN A 507 -1.27 -7.02 -52.73
N SER A 508 -1.99 -6.56 -53.75
CA SER A 508 -1.94 -5.16 -54.20
C SER A 508 -2.52 -4.16 -53.20
N TYR A 509 -3.20 -4.60 -52.12
CA TYR A 509 -3.97 -3.71 -51.26
C TYR A 509 -3.77 -3.93 -49.75
N LEU A 510 -4.13 -2.91 -48.97
CA LEU A 510 -4.22 -2.91 -47.51
C LEU A 510 -5.60 -2.42 -47.05
N GLU A 511 -6.18 -3.10 -46.06
CA GLU A 511 -7.47 -2.71 -45.46
C GLU A 511 -7.26 -1.84 -44.21
N ILE A 512 -7.80 -0.62 -44.20
CA ILE A 512 -7.70 0.32 -43.07
C ILE A 512 -9.09 0.47 -42.44
N TYR A 513 -9.19 0.17 -41.13
CA TYR A 513 -10.44 0.21 -40.40
C TYR A 513 -10.59 1.54 -39.64
N VAL A 514 -11.62 2.33 -40.00
CA VAL A 514 -11.96 3.61 -39.38
C VAL A 514 -13.21 3.45 -38.52
N ASP A 515 -13.10 3.79 -37.23
CA ASP A 515 -14.18 3.77 -36.26
C ASP A 515 -14.67 5.17 -35.87
N LYS A 516 -15.81 5.26 -35.16
CA LYS A 516 -16.42 6.56 -34.79
C LYS A 516 -15.52 7.45 -33.93
N ASN A 517 -14.57 6.89 -33.18
CA ASN A 517 -13.70 7.65 -32.28
C ASN A 517 -12.40 8.10 -32.95
N LEU A 518 -12.29 7.95 -34.27
CA LEU A 518 -11.10 8.23 -35.07
C LEU A 518 -11.34 9.43 -35.99
N TRP A 519 -10.42 10.39 -35.96
CA TRP A 519 -10.40 11.54 -36.86
C TRP A 519 -8.97 11.85 -37.31
N ASP A 520 -8.80 12.72 -38.30
CA ASP A 520 -7.48 13.16 -38.79
C ASP A 520 -6.59 11.97 -39.20
N LEU A 521 -7.14 11.11 -40.07
CA LEU A 521 -6.48 9.93 -40.63
C LEU A 521 -5.35 10.36 -41.56
N ARG A 522 -4.16 9.80 -41.36
CA ARG A 522 -2.98 10.03 -42.19
C ARG A 522 -2.30 8.72 -42.58
N ILE A 523 -1.93 8.62 -43.85
CA ILE A 523 -1.23 7.48 -44.43
C ILE A 523 0.06 8.00 -45.04
N THR A 524 1.20 7.61 -44.49
CA THR A 524 2.50 7.79 -45.14
C THR A 524 2.85 6.54 -45.92
N ILE A 525 3.20 6.69 -47.19
CA ILE A 525 3.66 5.62 -48.07
C ILE A 525 5.09 5.95 -48.49
N ASP A 526 6.06 5.09 -48.20
CA ASP A 526 7.41 5.13 -48.78
C ASP A 526 7.53 4.03 -49.84
N THR A 527 7.69 4.41 -51.11
CA THR A 527 7.71 3.48 -52.24
C THR A 527 9.10 3.08 -52.69
N ALA A 528 10.15 3.47 -51.96
CA ALA A 528 11.55 3.20 -52.34
C ALA A 528 11.91 3.66 -53.77
N GLY A 529 11.23 4.70 -54.29
CA GLY A 529 11.45 5.24 -55.63
C GLY A 529 10.86 4.38 -56.76
N ASP A 530 9.74 3.71 -56.50
CA ASP A 530 8.85 3.13 -57.51
C ASP A 530 8.12 4.24 -58.29
N LYS A 531 7.78 4.03 -59.57
CA LYS A 531 6.84 4.90 -60.29
C LYS A 531 5.45 4.27 -60.24
N PHE A 532 4.54 4.91 -59.50
CA PHE A 532 3.26 4.33 -59.17
C PHE A 532 2.11 5.34 -59.19
N SER A 533 0.90 4.81 -59.29
CA SER A 533 -0.32 5.45 -58.84
C SER A 533 -0.80 4.76 -57.55
N VAL A 534 -1.56 5.49 -56.76
CA VAL A 534 -2.22 4.96 -55.57
C VAL A 534 -3.69 5.29 -55.66
N SER A 535 -4.52 4.28 -55.45
CA SER A 535 -5.97 4.43 -55.29
C SER A 535 -6.34 4.23 -53.84
N PHE A 536 -7.25 5.04 -53.31
CA PHE A 536 -7.69 4.92 -51.92
C PHE A 536 -9.21 4.98 -51.84
N TYR A 537 -9.80 3.79 -51.79
CA TYR A 537 -11.24 3.63 -51.79
C TYR A 537 -11.80 3.84 -50.39
N SER A 538 -12.78 4.74 -50.32
CA SER A 538 -13.65 4.92 -49.16
C SER A 538 -14.61 3.74 -48.97
N PRO A 539 -15.29 3.62 -47.81
CA PRO A 539 -16.14 2.48 -47.50
C PRO A 539 -17.36 2.30 -48.42
N ASP A 540 -17.74 3.33 -49.20
CA ASP A 540 -18.78 3.24 -50.22
C ASP A 540 -18.26 2.87 -51.63
N GLY A 541 -16.95 2.61 -51.75
CA GLY A 541 -16.28 2.16 -52.98
C GLY A 541 -15.73 3.29 -53.86
N LYS A 542 -15.92 4.57 -53.51
CA LYS A 542 -15.33 5.70 -54.28
C LYS A 542 -13.84 5.85 -53.98
N ASP A 543 -13.02 5.95 -55.03
CA ASP A 543 -11.64 6.40 -54.89
C ASP A 543 -11.64 7.90 -54.53
N VAL A 544 -11.16 8.25 -53.33
CA VAL A 544 -11.15 9.65 -52.88
C VAL A 544 -9.98 10.45 -53.45
N LEU A 545 -9.11 9.78 -54.19
CA LEU A 545 -7.94 10.36 -54.85
C LEU A 545 -8.26 10.81 -56.28
N GLU A 546 -9.33 10.27 -56.88
CA GLU A 546 -9.80 10.68 -58.19
C GLU A 546 -10.61 11.99 -58.09
N GLY A 547 -10.17 13.04 -58.80
CA GLY A 547 -10.89 14.32 -58.91
C GLY A 547 -10.79 15.31 -57.74
N SER A 548 -9.94 15.06 -56.72
CA SER A 548 -9.85 15.92 -55.51
C SER A 548 -8.44 16.49 -55.26
N ASN A 549 -8.24 17.80 -55.47
CA ASN A 549 -6.95 18.48 -55.27
C ASN A 549 -6.45 18.59 -53.80
N ASN A 550 -7.19 18.07 -52.81
CA ASN A 550 -6.99 18.43 -51.39
C ASN A 550 -6.55 17.29 -50.44
N TYR A 551 -6.42 16.04 -50.92
CA TYR A 551 -6.14 14.88 -50.05
C TYR A 551 -4.77 14.22 -50.25
N GLN A 552 -4.05 14.56 -51.32
CA GLN A 552 -2.72 14.05 -51.62
C GLN A 552 -1.65 15.13 -51.45
N VAL A 553 -0.55 14.78 -50.79
CA VAL A 553 0.67 15.60 -50.77
C VAL A 553 1.87 14.70 -51.05
N GLN A 554 2.54 14.90 -52.20
CA GLN A 554 3.84 14.28 -52.43
C GLN A 554 4.87 14.97 -51.52
N LEU A 555 5.39 14.21 -50.55
CA LEU A 555 6.33 14.70 -49.55
C LEU A 555 7.76 14.74 -50.10
N THR A 556 8.14 13.68 -50.81
CA THR A 556 9.45 13.47 -51.42
C THR A 556 9.28 12.69 -52.72
N ASP A 557 10.37 12.43 -53.46
CA ASP A 557 10.29 11.57 -54.65
C ASP A 557 9.86 10.13 -54.32
N THR A 558 10.09 9.68 -53.07
CA THR A 558 9.76 8.32 -52.60
C THR A 558 8.66 8.28 -51.56
N LYS A 559 8.24 9.43 -50.99
CA LYS A 559 7.25 9.49 -49.90
C LYS A 559 6.03 10.32 -50.24
N TYR A 560 4.87 9.75 -49.94
CA TYR A 560 3.55 10.32 -50.22
C TYR A 560 2.72 10.33 -48.93
N LEU A 561 1.94 11.38 -48.75
CA LEU A 561 0.97 11.55 -47.67
C LEU A 561 -0.44 11.59 -48.25
N ILE A 562 -1.32 10.77 -47.70
CA ILE A 562 -2.77 10.93 -47.82
C ILE A 562 -3.29 11.42 -46.47
N LYS A 563 -4.05 12.52 -46.44
CA LYS A 563 -4.64 13.09 -45.22
C LYS A 563 -6.15 13.25 -45.37
N ILE A 564 -6.91 12.78 -44.37
CA ILE A 564 -8.37 12.93 -44.32
C ILE A 564 -8.79 13.38 -42.91
N ASP A 565 -9.23 14.63 -42.77
CA ASP A 565 -9.59 15.23 -41.47
C ASP A 565 -10.78 14.54 -40.78
N LYS A 566 -11.79 14.12 -41.55
CA LYS A 566 -13.01 13.47 -41.07
C LYS A 566 -13.34 12.26 -41.95
N PRO A 567 -12.62 11.13 -41.80
CA PRO A 567 -12.85 9.96 -42.62
C PRO A 567 -14.24 9.37 -42.33
N GLN A 568 -14.91 8.91 -43.39
CA GLN A 568 -16.10 8.06 -43.25
C GLN A 568 -15.77 6.81 -42.43
N ILE A 569 -16.70 6.42 -41.56
CA ILE A 569 -16.60 5.22 -40.73
C ILE A 569 -16.75 3.99 -41.64
N GLY A 570 -15.88 2.99 -41.46
CA GLY A 570 -15.92 1.74 -42.21
C GLY A 570 -14.55 1.24 -42.64
N LYS A 571 -14.55 0.33 -43.62
CA LYS A 571 -13.35 -0.27 -44.19
C LYS A 571 -12.90 0.50 -45.42
N TRP A 572 -11.74 1.12 -45.33
CA TRP A 572 -11.04 1.76 -46.45
C TRP A 572 -10.06 0.78 -47.09
N THR A 573 -9.80 0.92 -48.38
CA THR A 573 -8.86 0.06 -49.13
C THR A 573 -7.81 0.92 -49.81
N LEU A 574 -6.55 0.76 -49.42
CA LEU A 574 -5.40 1.36 -50.10
C LEU A 574 -4.84 0.39 -51.12
N GLU A 575 -4.82 0.76 -52.40
CA GLU A 575 -4.35 -0.10 -53.49
C GLU A 575 -3.11 0.47 -54.19
N ARG A 576 -2.09 -0.39 -54.35
CA ARG A 576 -0.92 -0.18 -55.20
C ARG A 576 -1.29 -0.46 -56.66
N THR A 577 -1.46 0.60 -57.43
CA THR A 577 -1.58 0.51 -58.89
C THR A 577 -0.23 0.85 -59.52
N THR A 578 0.43 -0.16 -60.10
CA THR A 578 1.75 -0.01 -60.73
C THR A 578 1.73 -0.69 -62.10
N ASN A 579 2.31 -0.01 -63.08
CA ASN A 579 2.50 -0.52 -64.44
C ASN A 579 3.90 -1.16 -64.62
N GLU A 580 4.73 -1.19 -63.57
CA GLU A 580 6.05 -1.83 -63.62
C GLU A 580 5.92 -3.36 -63.50
N GLN A 581 6.66 -4.10 -64.35
CA GLN A 581 6.69 -5.57 -64.34
C GLN A 581 7.31 -6.17 -63.05
N LYS A 582 7.98 -5.34 -62.24
CA LYS A 582 8.59 -5.70 -60.96
C LYS A 582 8.49 -4.50 -59.99
N PRO A 583 7.33 -4.28 -59.35
CA PRO A 583 7.19 -3.19 -58.38
C PRO A 583 8.22 -3.29 -57.26
N LYS A 584 8.51 -2.18 -56.61
CA LYS A 584 9.41 -2.14 -55.44
C LYS A 584 8.61 -2.39 -54.16
N ARG A 585 9.34 -2.59 -53.05
CA ARG A 585 8.72 -2.66 -51.71
C ARG A 585 8.11 -1.31 -51.36
N TRP A 586 6.90 -1.31 -50.79
CA TRP A 586 6.35 -0.12 -50.14
C TRP A 586 6.34 -0.30 -48.62
N LEU A 587 6.60 0.76 -47.87
CA LEU A 587 6.41 0.84 -46.42
C LEU A 587 5.23 1.77 -46.15
N VAL A 588 4.14 1.23 -45.63
CA VAL A 588 2.92 1.99 -45.32
C VAL A 588 2.82 2.16 -43.81
N LYS A 589 2.63 3.40 -43.35
CA LYS A 589 2.35 3.74 -41.96
C LYS A 589 1.03 4.50 -41.88
N VAL A 590 0.13 4.03 -41.02
CA VAL A 590 -1.20 4.63 -40.83
C VAL A 590 -1.35 5.11 -39.39
N ILE A 591 -1.59 6.41 -39.22
CA ILE A 591 -1.81 7.07 -37.93
C ILE A 591 -3.11 7.87 -37.96
N ALA A 592 -3.65 8.19 -36.79
CA ALA A 592 -4.80 9.06 -36.63
C ALA A 592 -4.83 9.71 -35.25
N GLN A 593 -5.78 10.61 -35.02
CA GLN A 593 -6.17 11.02 -33.67
C GLN A 593 -7.33 10.15 -33.17
N SER A 594 -7.30 9.70 -31.91
CA SER A 594 -8.37 8.88 -31.34
C SER A 594 -8.40 8.87 -29.82
N GLU A 595 -9.59 8.99 -29.24
CA GLU A 595 -9.79 8.83 -27.79
C GLU A 595 -9.65 7.37 -27.30
N VAL A 596 -9.72 6.39 -28.20
CA VAL A 596 -9.49 4.96 -27.91
C VAL A 596 -8.01 4.63 -28.12
N ASP A 597 -7.32 4.34 -27.04
CA ASP A 597 -5.95 3.83 -26.98
C ASP A 597 -5.83 2.73 -25.90
N PHE A 598 -4.71 2.01 -25.86
CA PHE A 598 -4.52 0.84 -25.01
C PHE A 598 -3.09 0.69 -24.46
N SER A 599 -2.98 0.01 -23.31
CA SER A 599 -1.72 -0.45 -22.73
C SER A 599 -1.73 -1.96 -22.54
N VAL A 600 -0.59 -2.63 -22.70
CA VAL A 600 -0.46 -4.08 -22.53
C VAL A 600 0.64 -4.43 -21.54
N ASN A 601 0.30 -5.26 -20.55
CA ASN A 601 1.23 -5.83 -19.58
C ASN A 601 1.27 -7.36 -19.81
N LEU A 602 2.47 -7.95 -19.83
CA LEU A 602 2.65 -9.40 -20.04
C LEU A 602 2.99 -10.06 -18.71
N TYR A 603 2.22 -11.09 -18.33
CA TYR A 603 2.37 -11.80 -17.06
C TYR A 603 2.77 -13.26 -17.26
N ASP A 604 3.87 -13.66 -16.63
CA ASP A 604 4.21 -15.07 -16.44
C ASP A 604 3.46 -15.65 -15.24
N ASN A 605 3.33 -16.98 -15.16
CA ASN A 605 2.64 -17.68 -14.07
C ASN A 605 3.66 -18.44 -13.21
N GLU A 606 3.87 -18.01 -11.97
CA GLU A 606 4.75 -18.68 -11.00
C GLU A 606 3.94 -19.04 -9.74
N ASP A 607 3.93 -20.32 -9.36
CA ASP A 607 3.16 -20.87 -8.22
C ASP A 607 1.64 -20.57 -8.23
N GLY A 608 1.08 -20.21 -9.38
CA GLY A 608 -0.33 -19.81 -9.54
C GLY A 608 -0.59 -18.31 -9.33
N VAL A 609 0.42 -17.54 -8.89
CA VAL A 609 0.41 -16.07 -8.94
C VAL A 609 0.97 -15.62 -10.29
N LYS A 610 0.43 -14.53 -10.83
CA LYS A 610 0.87 -13.95 -12.10
C LYS A 610 1.70 -12.70 -11.85
N PHE A 611 2.93 -12.70 -12.38
CA PHE A 611 3.93 -11.65 -12.19
C PHE A 611 4.25 -10.98 -13.52
N GLU A 612 4.39 -9.65 -13.52
CA GLU A 612 4.71 -8.89 -14.73
C GLU A 612 6.17 -9.10 -15.16
N ILE A 613 6.35 -9.45 -16.44
CA ILE A 613 7.66 -9.70 -17.04
C ILE A 613 8.43 -8.37 -17.12
N SER A 614 9.50 -8.26 -16.34
CA SER A 614 10.30 -7.03 -16.21
C SER A 614 11.53 -6.96 -17.12
N GLY A 615 11.77 -8.01 -17.91
CA GLY A 615 12.91 -8.15 -18.82
C GLY A 615 12.46 -8.66 -20.19
N ARG A 616 13.32 -9.38 -20.90
CA ARG A 616 12.96 -9.99 -22.19
C ARG A 616 12.07 -11.22 -21.96
N PRO A 617 10.90 -11.32 -22.61
CA PRO A 617 10.02 -12.47 -22.44
C PRO A 617 10.68 -13.74 -22.96
N ILE A 618 10.40 -14.87 -22.32
CA ILE A 618 10.98 -16.16 -22.70
C ILE A 618 10.21 -16.76 -23.89
N ALA A 619 10.91 -17.09 -24.96
CA ALA A 619 10.36 -17.66 -26.18
C ALA A 619 9.66 -18.99 -25.90
N GLY A 620 8.42 -19.16 -26.39
CA GLY A 620 7.60 -20.35 -26.17
C GLY A 620 6.84 -20.40 -24.83
N THR A 621 7.21 -19.59 -23.83
CA THR A 621 6.52 -19.56 -22.53
C THR A 621 5.07 -19.09 -22.68
N LYS A 622 4.13 -19.80 -22.02
CA LYS A 622 2.70 -19.50 -22.04
C LYS A 622 2.35 -18.43 -21.01
N ILE A 623 2.13 -17.22 -21.49
CA ILE A 623 1.88 -16.03 -20.65
C ILE A 623 0.39 -15.63 -20.68
N THR A 624 -0.01 -14.77 -19.74
CA THR A 624 -1.28 -14.02 -19.82
C THR A 624 -0.98 -12.57 -20.16
N ALA A 625 -1.47 -12.08 -21.30
CA ALA A 625 -1.44 -10.65 -21.62
C ALA A 625 -2.67 -9.97 -21.03
N GLN A 626 -2.48 -8.85 -20.33
CA GLN A 626 -3.56 -7.96 -19.91
C GLN A 626 -3.55 -6.73 -20.80
N VAL A 627 -4.65 -6.51 -21.52
CA VAL A 627 -4.93 -5.26 -22.22
C VAL A 627 -5.80 -4.39 -21.32
N ARG A 628 -5.43 -3.13 -21.13
CA ARG A 628 -6.27 -2.09 -20.50
C ARG A 628 -6.61 -1.02 -21.52
N ILE A 629 -7.87 -0.57 -21.53
CA ILE A 629 -8.35 0.56 -22.34
C ILE A 629 -8.95 1.59 -21.37
N PRO A 630 -8.32 2.76 -21.14
CA PRO A 630 -8.79 3.74 -20.16
C PRO A 630 -10.25 4.18 -20.42
N LYS A 631 -10.54 4.53 -21.67
CA LYS A 631 -11.89 4.90 -22.12
C LYS A 631 -12.70 3.72 -22.64
N VAL A 632 -12.72 2.57 -21.93
CA VAL A 632 -13.44 1.35 -22.40
C VAL A 632 -14.92 1.61 -22.75
N LYS A 633 -15.55 2.61 -22.12
CA LYS A 633 -16.92 3.05 -22.41
C LYS A 633 -17.17 3.55 -23.84
N LEU A 634 -16.13 3.73 -24.66
CA LEU A 634 -16.21 4.10 -26.07
C LEU A 634 -16.26 2.89 -27.03
N ILE A 635 -15.93 1.69 -26.54
CA ILE A 635 -15.99 0.44 -27.31
C ILE A 635 -17.18 -0.41 -26.86
N ASP A 636 -17.63 -1.31 -27.73
CA ASP A 636 -18.58 -2.38 -27.40
C ASP A 636 -17.83 -3.61 -26.87
N LYS A 637 -16.89 -4.08 -27.69
CA LYS A 637 -16.17 -5.33 -27.43
C LYS A 637 -14.72 -5.22 -27.89
N LEU A 638 -13.84 -5.90 -27.16
CA LEU A 638 -12.48 -6.18 -27.60
C LEU A 638 -12.38 -7.68 -27.95
N ASP A 639 -12.08 -8.00 -29.21
CA ASP A 639 -12.14 -9.38 -29.73
C ASP A 639 -10.81 -10.12 -29.58
N GLU A 640 -9.71 -9.52 -30.02
CA GLU A 640 -8.40 -10.19 -30.09
C GLU A 640 -7.21 -9.27 -29.83
N VAL A 641 -6.16 -9.83 -29.24
CA VAL A 641 -4.80 -9.26 -29.24
C VAL A 641 -4.03 -9.92 -30.38
N ILE A 642 -3.35 -9.10 -31.17
CA ILE A 642 -2.64 -9.49 -32.38
C ILE A 642 -1.14 -9.26 -32.14
N LEU A 643 -0.34 -10.29 -32.38
CA LEU A 643 1.12 -10.19 -32.42
C LEU A 643 1.56 -10.14 -33.88
N PHE A 644 2.41 -9.19 -34.23
CA PHE A 644 2.90 -9.01 -35.60
C PHE A 644 4.41 -8.73 -35.64
N ASP A 645 5.05 -8.94 -36.79
CA ASP A 645 6.47 -8.67 -37.01
C ASP A 645 6.73 -7.21 -37.41
N LYS A 646 7.99 -6.86 -37.72
CA LYS A 646 8.36 -5.49 -38.12
C LYS A 646 7.83 -5.07 -39.51
N TYR A 647 7.24 -6.00 -40.26
CA TYR A 647 6.66 -5.77 -41.58
C TYR A 647 5.13 -5.73 -41.54
N GLY A 648 4.51 -5.92 -40.37
CA GLY A 648 3.06 -5.97 -40.20
C GLY A 648 2.44 -7.36 -40.40
N ASN A 649 3.26 -8.39 -40.66
CA ASN A 649 2.75 -9.76 -40.81
C ASN A 649 2.27 -10.30 -39.46
N ILE A 650 1.06 -10.85 -39.43
CA ILE A 650 0.47 -11.41 -38.21
C ILE A 650 1.18 -12.73 -37.86
N LEU A 651 1.86 -12.73 -36.72
CA LEU A 651 2.54 -13.90 -36.16
C LEU A 651 1.57 -14.79 -35.36
N LEU A 652 0.65 -14.17 -34.61
CA LEU A 652 -0.31 -14.87 -33.76
C LEU A 652 -1.49 -13.97 -33.41
N LYS A 653 -2.67 -14.59 -33.21
CA LYS A 653 -3.86 -13.96 -32.65
C LYS A 653 -4.28 -14.70 -31.38
N SER A 654 -4.77 -13.98 -30.38
CA SER A 654 -5.31 -14.56 -29.15
C SER A 654 -6.61 -13.86 -28.79
N ASN A 655 -7.68 -14.64 -28.65
CA ASN A 655 -9.00 -14.13 -28.25
C ASN A 655 -8.93 -13.50 -26.86
N LEU A 656 -9.47 -12.30 -26.74
CA LEU A 656 -9.52 -11.55 -25.50
C LEU A 656 -10.83 -11.86 -24.76
N LYS A 657 -10.72 -12.17 -23.48
CA LYS A 657 -11.86 -12.28 -22.56
C LYS A 657 -11.86 -11.06 -21.64
N GLN A 658 -12.99 -10.37 -21.55
CA GLN A 658 -13.20 -9.31 -20.56
C GLN A 658 -13.19 -9.92 -19.16
N GLY A 659 -12.57 -9.25 -18.21
CA GLY A 659 -12.51 -9.73 -16.83
C GLY A 659 -13.87 -9.70 -16.12
N LYS A 660 -14.12 -10.64 -15.21
CA LYS A 660 -15.35 -10.67 -14.42
C LYS A 660 -15.31 -9.62 -13.31
N HIS A 661 -16.38 -8.82 -13.23
CA HIS A 661 -16.73 -7.82 -12.22
C HIS A 661 -15.73 -6.68 -11.96
N ARG A 662 -16.26 -5.44 -11.84
CA ARG A 662 -15.59 -4.13 -11.67
C ARG A 662 -14.50 -3.75 -12.68
N ARG A 663 -13.61 -4.66 -13.08
CA ARG A 663 -12.52 -4.44 -14.04
C ARG A 663 -12.94 -4.68 -15.50
N ASN A 664 -14.13 -4.20 -15.89
CA ASN A 664 -14.64 -4.23 -17.28
C ASN A 664 -13.72 -3.50 -18.28
N GLN A 665 -12.74 -2.72 -17.79
CA GLN A 665 -11.71 -2.05 -18.58
C GLN A 665 -10.52 -2.95 -18.97
N SER A 666 -10.41 -4.15 -18.38
CA SER A 666 -9.29 -5.06 -18.62
C SER A 666 -9.72 -6.34 -19.31
N PHE A 667 -8.95 -6.71 -20.33
CA PHE A 667 -9.17 -7.90 -21.16
C PHE A 667 -7.93 -8.78 -21.12
N LYS A 668 -8.11 -10.10 -21.17
CA LYS A 668 -7.04 -11.07 -21.03
C LYS A 668 -6.96 -12.01 -22.23
N GLY A 669 -5.77 -12.09 -22.80
CA GLY A 669 -5.39 -13.08 -23.81
C GLY A 669 -4.37 -14.06 -23.23
N LYS A 670 -4.36 -15.29 -23.72
CA LYS A 670 -3.32 -16.29 -23.38
C LYS A 670 -2.63 -16.73 -24.66
N PHE A 671 -1.31 -16.67 -24.67
CA PHE A 671 -0.51 -17.10 -25.82
C PHE A 671 0.89 -17.56 -25.39
N ALA A 672 1.55 -18.31 -26.27
CA ALA A 672 2.98 -18.56 -26.17
C ALA A 672 3.73 -17.38 -26.78
N ILE A 673 4.79 -16.90 -26.12
CA ILE A 673 5.68 -15.87 -26.67
C ILE A 673 6.29 -16.36 -28.00
N PRO A 674 6.23 -15.57 -29.10
CA PRO A 674 6.88 -15.90 -30.37
C PRO A 674 8.39 -16.15 -30.22
N LYS A 675 9.00 -16.85 -31.19
CA LYS A 675 10.47 -17.04 -31.24
C LYS A 675 11.22 -15.86 -31.88
N THR A 676 10.49 -14.92 -32.49
CA THR A 676 10.99 -13.75 -33.19
C THR A 676 10.55 -12.46 -32.51
N THR A 677 11.28 -11.37 -32.73
CA THR A 677 10.85 -10.03 -32.27
C THR A 677 9.45 -9.72 -32.77
N PHE A 678 8.57 -9.29 -31.87
CA PHE A 678 7.16 -9.04 -32.14
C PHE A 678 6.68 -7.72 -31.56
N TYR A 679 5.57 -7.24 -32.09
CA TYR A 679 4.84 -6.04 -31.70
C TYR A 679 3.41 -6.42 -31.33
N ILE A 680 2.69 -5.55 -30.63
CA ILE A 680 1.35 -5.84 -30.11
C ILE A 680 0.32 -4.86 -30.67
N GLY A 681 -0.79 -5.40 -31.14
CA GLY A 681 -1.98 -4.68 -31.57
C GLY A 681 -3.24 -5.29 -30.98
N ILE A 682 -4.34 -4.56 -31.11
CA ILE A 682 -5.67 -4.99 -30.67
C ILE A 682 -6.69 -4.79 -31.78
N LYS A 683 -7.70 -5.65 -31.80
CA LYS A 683 -8.88 -5.54 -32.66
C LYS A 683 -10.15 -5.71 -31.83
N GLY A 684 -11.15 -4.89 -32.13
CA GLY A 684 -12.44 -4.92 -31.45
C GLY A 684 -13.53 -4.23 -32.28
N ARG A 685 -14.66 -3.92 -31.62
CA ARG A 685 -15.77 -3.17 -32.20
C ARG A 685 -16.17 -1.97 -31.34
N ASP A 686 -16.55 -0.88 -32.00
CA ASP A 686 -17.19 0.26 -31.37
C ASP A 686 -18.68 -0.02 -31.05
N LYS A 687 -19.33 0.90 -30.35
CA LYS A 687 -20.76 0.81 -29.95
C LYS A 687 -21.76 0.71 -31.10
N ASN A 688 -21.33 0.99 -32.33
CA ASN A 688 -22.15 0.89 -33.53
C ASN A 688 -21.84 -0.40 -34.31
N GLY A 689 -20.97 -1.28 -33.78
CA GLY A 689 -20.54 -2.53 -34.41
C GLY A 689 -19.37 -2.38 -35.39
N ASN A 690 -18.84 -1.17 -35.60
CA ASN A 690 -17.73 -0.96 -36.54
C ASN A 690 -16.44 -1.56 -35.98
N THR A 691 -15.70 -2.27 -36.83
CA THR A 691 -14.39 -2.81 -36.45
C THR A 691 -13.37 -1.68 -36.27
N PHE A 692 -12.56 -1.76 -35.21
CA PHE A 692 -11.41 -0.88 -35.00
C PHE A 692 -10.14 -1.70 -34.77
N THR A 693 -8.99 -1.13 -35.14
CA THR A 693 -7.67 -1.64 -34.81
C THR A 693 -6.79 -0.53 -34.22
N ARG A 694 -5.91 -0.90 -33.28
CA ARG A 694 -4.86 -0.02 -32.73
C ARG A 694 -3.58 -0.84 -32.54
N THR A 695 -2.42 -0.25 -32.81
CA THR A 695 -1.11 -0.90 -32.69
C THR A 695 -0.16 -0.12 -31.77
N LYS A 696 0.79 -0.83 -31.15
CA LYS A 696 1.94 -0.26 -30.47
C LYS A 696 3.21 -0.86 -31.07
N PHE A 697 3.93 -0.07 -31.86
CA PHE A 697 5.18 -0.47 -32.51
C PHE A 697 6.40 -0.43 -31.55
N ILE A 698 6.23 -0.99 -30.35
CA ILE A 698 7.28 -1.17 -29.35
C ILE A 698 7.76 -2.63 -29.44
N PRO A 699 9.06 -2.89 -29.74
CA PRO A 699 9.54 -4.23 -29.99
C PRO A 699 9.69 -5.03 -28.69
N TYR A 700 8.98 -6.15 -28.59
CA TYR A 700 9.24 -7.21 -27.62
C TYR A 700 10.25 -8.17 -28.24
N ILE A 701 11.41 -8.32 -27.61
CA ILE A 701 12.51 -9.17 -28.08
C ILE A 701 12.55 -10.43 -27.20
N PRO A 702 12.16 -11.62 -27.71
CA PRO A 702 12.23 -12.86 -26.95
C PRO A 702 13.66 -13.30 -26.66
N SER A 703 13.85 -14.06 -25.58
CA SER A 703 15.07 -14.82 -25.28
C SER A 703 14.77 -16.30 -25.09
N SER A 704 15.70 -17.19 -25.42
CA SER A 704 15.63 -18.63 -25.12
C SER A 704 16.27 -19.01 -23.78
N MET A 705 16.64 -18.03 -22.95
CA MET A 705 17.24 -18.25 -21.63
C MET A 705 16.50 -17.47 -20.55
N LYS A 706 16.16 -18.14 -19.44
CA LYS A 706 15.73 -17.48 -18.21
C LYS A 706 16.95 -17.21 -17.34
N LEU A 707 17.00 -16.02 -16.74
CA LEU A 707 18.00 -15.63 -15.76
C LEU A 707 17.25 -15.06 -14.56
N GLU A 708 17.54 -15.59 -13.39
CA GLU A 708 16.94 -15.17 -12.12
C GLU A 708 18.05 -14.87 -11.13
N VAL A 709 18.06 -13.66 -10.57
CA VAL A 709 19.04 -13.24 -9.58
C VAL A 709 18.41 -13.23 -8.19
N THR A 710 19.11 -13.85 -7.24
CA THR A 710 18.64 -13.92 -5.85
C THR A 710 18.71 -12.51 -5.23
N PRO A 711 17.59 -11.95 -4.71
CA PRO A 711 17.60 -10.61 -4.15
C PRO A 711 18.51 -10.48 -2.92
N ILE A 712 19.51 -9.61 -3.06
CA ILE A 712 20.53 -9.25 -2.08
C ILE A 712 19.90 -8.35 -1.00
N PRO A 713 20.22 -8.54 0.30
CA PRO A 713 19.79 -7.61 1.34
C PRO A 713 20.42 -6.21 1.20
N VAL A 714 19.94 -5.26 2.00
CA VAL A 714 20.52 -3.90 2.10
C VAL A 714 21.98 -4.00 2.56
N ILE A 715 22.89 -3.30 1.86
CA ILE A 715 24.32 -3.32 2.19
C ILE A 715 24.58 -2.31 3.33
N SER A 716 24.84 -2.84 4.52
CA SER A 716 25.02 -2.04 5.73
C SER A 716 26.37 -1.32 5.84
N HIS A 717 27.34 -1.64 4.97
CA HIS A 717 28.70 -1.11 5.05
C HIS A 717 29.36 -0.94 3.67
N PRO A 718 30.05 0.18 3.39
CA PRO A 718 30.96 0.26 2.25
C PRO A 718 32.11 -0.75 2.40
N ARG A 719 32.72 -1.15 1.27
CA ARG A 719 33.82 -2.13 1.22
C ARG A 719 33.46 -3.58 1.65
N MET A 720 32.17 -3.90 1.79
CA MET A 720 31.67 -5.25 2.06
C MET A 720 31.90 -6.20 0.86
N ASN A 721 32.14 -7.49 1.13
CA ASN A 721 32.06 -8.56 0.13
C ASN A 721 30.66 -9.20 0.17
N LEU A 722 30.03 -9.42 -0.99
CA LEU A 722 28.71 -10.03 -1.14
C LEU A 722 28.75 -11.18 -2.15
N GLN A 723 27.97 -12.23 -1.89
CA GLN A 723 27.68 -13.28 -2.87
C GLN A 723 26.37 -12.98 -3.57
N VAL A 724 26.45 -12.70 -4.87
CA VAL A 724 25.29 -12.49 -5.74
C VAL A 724 25.02 -13.80 -6.44
N LYS A 725 24.01 -14.53 -5.95
CA LYS A 725 23.60 -15.82 -6.50
C LYS A 725 22.64 -15.62 -7.66
N PHE A 726 22.78 -16.43 -8.69
CA PHE A 726 21.88 -16.46 -9.85
C PHE A 726 21.54 -17.90 -10.23
N MET A 727 20.41 -18.07 -10.91
CA MET A 727 20.06 -19.28 -11.64
C MET A 727 19.87 -18.92 -13.10
N VAL A 728 20.44 -19.72 -14.00
CA VAL A 728 20.22 -19.59 -15.45
C VAL A 728 19.69 -20.91 -15.99
N SER A 729 18.69 -20.85 -16.86
CA SER A 729 18.11 -22.01 -17.54
C SER A 729 18.08 -21.82 -19.06
N ASN A 730 18.25 -22.94 -19.76
CA ASN A 730 18.12 -23.01 -21.22
C ASN A 730 16.72 -23.52 -21.58
N GLU A 731 15.86 -22.59 -21.99
CA GLU A 731 14.49 -22.86 -22.45
C GLU A 731 14.44 -23.13 -23.98
N GLY A 732 15.61 -23.10 -24.63
CA GLY A 732 15.80 -23.45 -26.04
C GLY A 732 15.75 -24.96 -26.29
N SER A 733 15.54 -25.33 -27.56
CA SER A 733 15.42 -26.73 -28.00
C SER A 733 16.75 -27.39 -28.39
N ARG A 734 17.89 -26.78 -28.03
CA ARG A 734 19.25 -27.24 -28.36
C ARG A 734 20.15 -27.05 -27.15
N THR A 735 21.27 -27.76 -27.12
CA THR A 735 22.32 -27.52 -26.13
C THR A 735 23.06 -26.23 -26.49
N GLU A 736 23.06 -25.27 -25.56
CA GLU A 736 23.66 -23.95 -25.78
C GLU A 736 24.87 -23.73 -24.85
N ARG A 737 25.85 -22.96 -25.34
CA ARG A 737 26.95 -22.44 -24.52
C ARG A 737 26.58 -21.06 -24.01
N ILE A 738 26.44 -20.95 -22.69
CA ILE A 738 25.94 -19.75 -22.02
C ILE A 738 27.08 -19.12 -21.23
N LEU A 739 27.38 -17.87 -21.56
CA LEU A 739 28.26 -17.00 -20.79
C LEU A 739 27.40 -16.14 -19.88
N VAL A 740 27.46 -16.39 -18.57
CA VAL A 740 26.93 -15.47 -17.56
C VAL A 740 28.05 -14.56 -17.10
N PHE A 741 27.82 -13.26 -17.10
CA PHE A 741 28.83 -12.27 -16.72
C PHE A 741 28.22 -11.11 -15.95
N MET A 742 29.10 -10.40 -15.26
CA MET A 742 28.75 -9.20 -14.52
C MET A 742 29.86 -8.17 -14.69
N SER A 743 29.52 -7.03 -15.28
CA SER A 743 30.45 -5.91 -15.42
C SER A 743 30.74 -5.28 -14.06
N GLU A 744 32.00 -4.90 -13.84
CA GLU A 744 32.34 -4.00 -12.73
C GLU A 744 31.68 -2.63 -12.92
N ALA A 745 31.46 -1.92 -11.81
CA ALA A 745 30.94 -0.56 -11.81
C ALA A 745 31.84 0.37 -10.99
N LEU A 746 31.52 1.67 -10.98
CA LEU A 746 32.19 2.64 -10.10
C LEU A 746 31.93 2.31 -8.61
N GLU A 747 30.87 1.55 -8.34
CA GLU A 747 30.37 1.19 -7.02
C GLU A 747 30.87 -0.17 -6.50
N TYR A 748 31.43 -1.04 -7.36
CA TYR A 748 31.91 -2.37 -6.97
C TYR A 748 32.93 -2.99 -7.94
N THR A 749 33.78 -3.87 -7.42
CA THR A 749 34.61 -4.82 -8.19
C THR A 749 34.00 -6.23 -8.16
N VAL A 750 34.32 -7.06 -9.15
CA VAL A 750 33.79 -8.42 -9.29
C VAL A 750 34.92 -9.41 -9.49
N THR A 751 35.09 -10.35 -8.55
CA THR A 751 35.99 -11.49 -8.79
C THR A 751 35.26 -12.58 -9.56
N ASN A 752 35.96 -13.22 -10.50
CA ASN A 752 35.40 -14.20 -11.44
C ASN A 752 34.17 -13.67 -12.22
N SER A 753 34.32 -12.48 -12.85
CA SER A 753 33.26 -11.71 -13.52
C SER A 753 32.63 -12.37 -14.77
N LYS A 754 33.08 -13.57 -15.15
CA LYS A 754 32.57 -14.37 -16.28
C LYS A 754 32.54 -15.85 -15.91
N GLN A 755 31.41 -16.51 -16.13
CA GLN A 755 31.19 -17.95 -15.87
C GLN A 755 30.55 -18.59 -17.10
N ARG A 756 31.06 -19.74 -17.53
CA ARG A 756 30.59 -20.46 -18.71
C ARG A 756 29.91 -21.75 -18.32
N PHE A 757 28.77 -22.00 -18.93
CA PHE A 757 28.00 -23.23 -18.76
C PHE A 757 27.62 -23.80 -20.12
N THR A 758 27.53 -25.11 -20.24
CA THR A 758 26.94 -25.78 -21.41
C THR A 758 25.68 -26.47 -20.90
N LEU A 759 24.51 -25.96 -21.29
CA LEU A 759 23.22 -26.44 -20.80
C LEU A 759 22.44 -27.08 -21.94
N GLY A 760 22.02 -28.33 -21.74
CA GLY A 760 21.02 -28.97 -22.60
C GLY A 760 19.65 -28.30 -22.52
N SER A 761 18.77 -28.64 -23.45
CA SER A 761 17.38 -28.18 -23.44
C SER A 761 16.68 -28.51 -22.11
N GLY A 762 16.08 -27.50 -21.48
CA GLY A 762 15.39 -27.63 -20.19
C GLY A 762 16.29 -27.79 -18.96
N GLN A 763 17.62 -27.69 -19.12
CA GLN A 763 18.54 -27.72 -17.98
C GLN A 763 18.71 -26.32 -17.35
N ASN A 764 18.91 -26.30 -16.04
CA ASN A 764 19.25 -25.11 -15.27
C ASN A 764 20.54 -25.32 -14.47
N ILE A 765 21.15 -24.21 -14.04
CA ILE A 765 22.30 -24.22 -13.13
C ILE A 765 22.30 -22.97 -12.25
N THR A 766 22.71 -23.15 -11.00
CA THR A 766 22.91 -22.04 -10.06
C THR A 766 24.39 -21.66 -9.99
N GLY A 767 24.69 -20.38 -10.17
CA GLY A 767 26.04 -19.82 -9.99
C GLY A 767 26.04 -18.68 -8.96
N HIS A 768 27.22 -18.13 -8.70
CA HIS A 768 27.35 -16.95 -7.86
C HIS A 768 28.59 -16.13 -8.22
N PHE A 769 28.49 -14.81 -8.10
CA PHE A 769 29.64 -13.91 -8.18
C PHE A 769 29.97 -13.35 -6.80
N ASN A 770 31.27 -13.17 -6.53
CA ASN A 770 31.72 -12.45 -5.34
C ASN A 770 31.96 -10.98 -5.73
N VAL A 771 31.11 -10.10 -5.20
CA VAL A 771 31.14 -8.66 -5.42
C VAL A 771 31.78 -7.99 -4.22
N ARG A 772 32.81 -7.19 -4.44
CA ARG A 772 33.38 -6.33 -3.39
C ARG A 772 32.97 -4.90 -3.66
N MET A 773 32.19 -4.32 -2.76
CA MET A 773 31.75 -2.93 -2.90
C MET A 773 32.96 -1.99 -2.83
N ARG A 774 32.92 -0.90 -3.59
CA ARG A 774 33.84 0.23 -3.45
C ARG A 774 33.29 1.19 -2.38
N ASP A 775 33.94 2.33 -2.19
CA ASP A 775 33.43 3.39 -1.33
C ASP A 775 32.33 4.18 -2.06
N ALA A 776 31.13 3.61 -2.06
CA ALA A 776 29.98 4.06 -2.82
C ALA A 776 28.78 4.34 -1.90
N ILE A 777 29.08 4.88 -0.72
CA ILE A 777 28.14 5.38 0.27
C ILE A 777 27.02 6.21 -0.38
N GLY A 778 25.78 5.96 0.03
CA GLY A 778 24.60 6.71 -0.40
C GLY A 778 24.14 6.39 -1.83
N LYS A 779 24.97 5.71 -2.62
CA LYS A 779 24.62 5.31 -3.98
C LYS A 779 23.76 4.06 -3.97
N ASN A 780 22.75 4.06 -4.83
CA ASN A 780 22.15 2.82 -5.25
C ASN A 780 23.13 2.06 -6.15
N VAL A 781 23.26 0.76 -5.89
CA VAL A 781 24.07 -0.15 -6.66
C VAL A 781 23.14 -1.14 -7.34
N VAL A 782 22.91 -0.89 -8.64
CA VAL A 782 22.22 -1.83 -9.53
C VAL A 782 23.24 -2.88 -9.93
N ILE A 783 23.14 -4.05 -9.31
CA ILE A 783 23.93 -5.22 -9.70
C ILE A 783 23.18 -5.89 -10.85
N THR A 784 23.70 -5.71 -12.06
CA THR A 784 23.18 -6.35 -13.28
C THR A 784 24.02 -7.58 -13.57
N ILE A 785 23.42 -8.77 -13.61
CA ILE A 785 24.07 -9.91 -14.27
C ILE A 785 23.39 -10.12 -15.63
N THR A 786 24.21 -10.46 -16.60
CA THR A 786 23.80 -10.68 -17.99
C THR A 786 24.16 -12.11 -18.35
N SER A 787 23.26 -12.81 -19.04
CA SER A 787 23.58 -14.08 -19.71
C SER A 787 23.46 -13.91 -21.21
N GLU A 788 24.44 -14.44 -21.95
CA GLU A 788 24.44 -14.46 -23.41
C GLU A 788 24.80 -15.85 -23.94
N ILE A 789 24.24 -16.23 -25.09
CA ILE A 789 24.68 -17.44 -25.81
C ILE A 789 25.96 -17.10 -26.59
N GLU A 790 27.06 -17.81 -26.31
CA GLU A 790 28.33 -17.59 -26.99
C GLU A 790 28.20 -17.92 -28.48
N GLY A 791 28.44 -16.92 -29.35
CA GLY A 791 28.29 -17.03 -30.79
C GLY A 791 26.88 -16.71 -31.33
N GLY A 792 25.89 -16.45 -30.45
CA GLY A 792 24.58 -15.95 -30.86
C GLY A 792 24.58 -14.44 -31.13
N ASP A 793 23.58 -13.95 -31.89
CA ASP A 793 23.37 -12.50 -32.06
C ASP A 793 23.03 -11.87 -30.71
N THR A 794 23.95 -11.07 -30.16
CA THR A 794 23.81 -10.34 -28.89
C THR A 794 22.50 -9.55 -28.77
N ARG A 795 21.86 -9.16 -29.87
CA ARG A 795 20.55 -8.47 -29.84
C ARG A 795 19.40 -9.39 -29.47
N THR A 796 19.50 -10.71 -29.65
CA THR A 796 18.46 -11.71 -29.36
C THR A 796 18.89 -12.76 -28.33
N SER A 797 20.19 -13.07 -28.25
CA SER A 797 20.76 -14.06 -27.33
C SER A 797 21.05 -13.55 -25.92
N THR A 798 20.88 -12.24 -25.65
CA THR A 798 21.09 -11.67 -24.32
C THR A 798 19.81 -11.69 -23.47
N GLN A 799 19.97 -12.06 -22.21
CA GLN A 799 19.03 -11.83 -21.12
C GLN A 799 19.78 -11.10 -19.99
N TYR A 800 19.08 -10.26 -19.24
CA TYR A 800 19.62 -9.64 -18.04
C TYR A 800 18.57 -9.67 -16.93
N ASP A 801 19.05 -9.74 -15.70
CA ASP A 801 18.23 -9.52 -14.52
C ASP A 801 19.06 -8.72 -13.49
N THR A 802 18.36 -7.92 -12.71
CA THR A 802 18.96 -6.84 -11.92
C THR A 802 18.51 -6.93 -10.48
N VAL A 803 19.46 -6.93 -9.56
CA VAL A 803 19.20 -6.70 -8.15
C VAL A 803 19.72 -5.33 -7.76
N GLU A 804 18.79 -4.47 -7.33
CA GLU A 804 19.11 -3.18 -6.75
C GLU A 804 19.34 -3.31 -5.24
N THR A 805 20.41 -2.73 -4.74
CA THR A 805 20.65 -2.57 -3.29
C THR A 805 21.33 -1.24 -3.03
N THR A 806 21.25 -0.71 -1.82
CA THR A 806 21.80 0.62 -1.47
C THR A 806 22.90 0.46 -0.43
N ILE A 807 24.05 1.09 -0.63
CA ILE A 807 25.12 1.14 0.37
C ILE A 807 24.83 2.31 1.31
N LEU A 808 24.69 2.03 2.61
CA LEU A 808 24.50 3.06 3.62
C LEU A 808 25.85 3.57 4.16
N GLU A 809 25.91 4.84 4.57
CA GLU A 809 27.08 5.40 5.24
C GLU A 809 27.25 4.78 6.63
N LYS A 810 28.49 4.49 7.04
CA LYS A 810 28.75 4.11 8.43
C LYS A 810 28.90 5.33 9.35
N ARG A 811 27.79 6.05 9.54
CA ARG A 811 27.38 6.71 10.80
C ARG A 811 25.93 7.17 10.64
N GLU A 812 25.12 6.88 11.66
CA GLU A 812 23.67 7.08 11.64
C GLU A 812 22.94 6.47 10.41
N ILE A 813 23.34 5.24 10.06
CA ILE A 813 22.36 4.17 10.27
C ILE A 813 21.89 4.36 11.73
N ILE A 814 20.71 4.98 11.94
CA ILE A 814 19.89 4.68 13.12
C ILE A 814 19.97 3.18 13.16
N LYS A 815 20.70 2.61 14.14
CA LYS A 815 20.87 1.16 14.23
C LYS A 815 19.46 0.64 14.01
N PRO A 816 19.15 -0.20 13.00
CA PRO A 816 17.92 -0.97 13.10
C PRO A 816 18.01 -1.52 14.52
N PRO A 817 17.06 -1.18 15.42
CA PRO A 817 17.19 -1.53 16.84
C PRO A 817 17.59 -2.98 16.78
N VAL A 818 18.79 -3.26 17.32
CA VAL A 818 19.57 -4.43 16.91
C VAL A 818 18.68 -5.65 17.22
N LYS A 819 19.19 -6.87 17.14
CA LYS A 819 18.89 -7.71 18.31
C LYS A 819 19.62 -7.17 19.56
N GLN A 820 19.29 -5.90 19.88
CA GLN A 820 19.05 -5.34 21.20
C GLN A 820 17.95 -6.25 21.74
N ASN A 821 18.37 -7.47 22.08
CA ASN A 821 17.67 -8.24 23.07
C ASN A 821 17.70 -7.31 24.28
N PRO A 822 16.55 -6.75 24.68
CA PRO A 822 16.53 -5.96 25.88
C PRO A 822 17.04 -6.83 27.04
N PRO A 823 17.51 -6.24 28.15
CA PRO A 823 17.87 -7.00 29.34
C PRO A 823 16.81 -8.07 29.61
N ARG A 824 17.22 -9.35 29.55
CA ARG A 824 16.29 -10.45 29.73
C ARG A 824 16.03 -10.56 31.21
N CYS A 825 14.77 -10.61 31.61
CA CYS A 825 14.41 -10.93 32.97
C CYS A 825 13.35 -12.03 33.00
N ASP A 826 13.56 -12.96 33.91
CA ASP A 826 12.60 -13.99 34.27
C ASP A 826 12.23 -13.83 35.75
N PHE A 827 11.02 -14.24 36.11
CA PHE A 827 10.55 -14.23 37.50
C PHE A 827 10.61 -15.64 38.09
N GLU A 828 11.36 -15.80 39.17
CA GLU A 828 11.23 -16.92 40.09
C GLU A 828 10.18 -16.55 41.15
N ILE A 829 8.97 -17.11 41.04
CA ILE A 829 7.91 -16.95 42.05
C ILE A 829 7.96 -18.15 43.01
N PRO A 830 8.14 -17.96 44.32
CA PRO A 830 8.04 -19.04 45.29
C PRO A 830 6.67 -19.73 45.23
N VAL A 831 6.67 -21.07 45.33
CA VAL A 831 5.44 -21.87 45.26
C VAL A 831 4.49 -21.56 46.42
N SER A 832 5.00 -21.15 47.58
CA SER A 832 4.19 -20.66 48.70
C SER A 832 3.41 -19.39 48.33
N SER A 833 4.08 -18.38 47.76
CA SER A 833 3.45 -17.12 47.37
C SER A 833 2.35 -17.31 46.31
N THR A 834 2.51 -18.26 45.38
CA THR A 834 1.43 -18.56 44.41
C THR A 834 0.27 -19.31 45.04
N GLU A 835 0.51 -20.28 45.92
CA GLU A 835 -0.58 -20.98 46.63
C GLU A 835 -1.35 -20.08 47.60
N GLU A 836 -0.67 -19.19 48.33
CA GLU A 836 -1.30 -18.19 49.19
C GLU A 836 -2.15 -17.22 48.39
N CYS A 837 -1.63 -16.67 47.29
CA CYS A 837 -2.43 -15.76 46.46
C CYS A 837 -3.64 -16.45 45.80
N ILE A 838 -3.49 -17.67 45.28
CA ILE A 838 -4.61 -18.42 44.70
C ILE A 838 -5.71 -18.64 45.76
N LYS A 839 -5.36 -19.11 46.96
CA LYS A 839 -6.33 -19.27 48.07
C LYS A 839 -6.98 -17.94 48.47
N SER A 840 -6.20 -16.85 48.49
CA SER A 840 -6.70 -15.52 48.87
C SER A 840 -7.73 -14.91 47.88
N PHE A 841 -7.85 -15.46 46.67
CA PHE A 841 -8.91 -15.11 45.73
C PHE A 841 -10.16 -15.97 45.90
N GLU A 842 -10.06 -17.17 46.48
CA GLU A 842 -11.21 -18.03 46.78
C GLU A 842 -12.03 -17.52 47.99
N ASP A 843 -11.38 -16.82 48.92
CA ASP A 843 -12.00 -16.25 50.14
C ASP A 843 -12.09 -14.70 50.16
N PHE A 844 -11.75 -14.06 49.04
CA PHE A 844 -11.66 -12.59 48.87
C PHE A 844 -10.70 -11.87 49.85
N SER A 845 -9.72 -12.58 50.42
CA SER A 845 -8.72 -12.02 51.34
C SER A 845 -7.44 -11.52 50.67
N CYS A 846 -7.43 -11.31 49.34
CA CYS A 846 -6.22 -10.96 48.56
C CYS A 846 -5.47 -9.72 49.06
N CYS A 847 -6.12 -8.77 49.76
CA CYS A 847 -5.47 -7.60 50.35
C CYS A 847 -4.58 -7.94 51.58
N ARG A 848 -4.83 -9.08 52.23
CA ARG A 848 -4.13 -9.54 53.44
C ARG A 848 -2.96 -10.45 53.14
N HIS A 849 -2.93 -11.03 51.94
CA HIS A 849 -1.88 -11.91 51.46
C HIS A 849 -0.96 -11.12 50.52
N ARG A 850 0.32 -11.48 50.50
CA ARG A 850 1.32 -10.84 49.64
C ARG A 850 2.11 -11.90 48.91
N TRP A 851 2.35 -11.69 47.62
CA TRP A 851 3.37 -12.43 46.92
C TRP A 851 4.71 -11.72 47.03
N SER A 852 5.77 -12.53 46.95
CA SER A 852 7.08 -12.06 46.54
C SER A 852 7.46 -12.77 45.25
N ALA A 853 8.22 -12.10 44.39
CA ALA A 853 8.87 -12.72 43.26
C ALA A 853 10.31 -12.22 43.19
N VAL A 854 11.20 -13.09 42.73
CA VAL A 854 12.60 -12.78 42.52
C VAL A 854 12.81 -12.58 41.02
N ILE A 855 13.23 -11.38 40.65
CA ILE A 855 13.57 -11.03 39.27
C ILE A 855 15.03 -11.36 39.07
N ASN A 856 15.32 -12.32 38.19
CA ASN A 856 16.68 -12.55 37.71
C ASN A 856 16.78 -11.83 36.37
N ALA A 857 17.53 -10.72 36.33
CA ALA A 857 17.75 -9.96 35.12
C ALA A 857 19.20 -10.13 34.63
N GLU A 858 19.34 -10.63 33.42
CA GLU A 858 20.61 -10.75 32.72
C GLU A 858 20.84 -9.51 31.85
N ALA A 859 22.10 -9.04 31.84
CA ALA A 859 22.56 -8.03 30.89
C ALA A 859 22.22 -8.42 29.44
N SER A 860 22.04 -7.41 28.57
CA SER A 860 21.92 -7.63 27.13
C SER A 860 23.12 -8.42 26.59
N SER A 861 22.99 -9.06 25.42
CA SER A 861 24.00 -9.95 24.82
C SER A 861 25.34 -9.28 24.43
N ASP A 862 25.54 -8.02 24.79
CA ASP A 862 26.76 -7.23 24.69
C ASP A 862 27.32 -6.81 26.07
N PHE A 863 26.89 -7.50 27.13
CA PHE A 863 27.34 -7.37 28.53
C PHE A 863 27.18 -5.97 29.15
N SER A 864 26.18 -5.21 28.71
CA SER A 864 25.84 -3.89 29.25
C SER A 864 25.25 -4.01 30.66
N PRO A 865 25.85 -3.41 31.71
CA PRO A 865 25.28 -3.48 33.06
C PRO A 865 23.89 -2.86 33.13
N ILE A 866 23.03 -3.40 34.00
CA ILE A 866 21.73 -2.81 34.32
C ILE A 866 21.96 -1.56 35.20
N VAL A 867 21.30 -0.46 34.84
CA VAL A 867 21.36 0.84 35.54
C VAL A 867 20.17 1.04 36.46
N ASN A 868 18.99 0.55 36.08
CA ASN A 868 17.77 0.74 36.86
C ASN A 868 16.75 -0.39 36.63
N MET A 869 15.93 -0.65 37.63
CA MET A 869 14.71 -1.45 37.51
C MET A 869 13.55 -0.66 38.08
N VAL A 870 12.43 -0.61 37.37
CA VAL A 870 11.22 0.09 37.82
C VAL A 870 10.02 -0.82 37.62
N SER A 871 9.23 -1.02 38.66
CA SER A 871 7.96 -1.73 38.60
C SER A 871 6.82 -0.78 38.21
N SER A 872 5.82 -1.31 37.51
CA SER A 872 4.61 -0.57 37.12
C SER A 872 3.58 -0.43 38.25
N MET A 873 3.54 -1.38 39.21
CA MET A 873 2.48 -1.49 40.21
C MET A 873 2.98 -1.64 41.66
N SER A 874 4.26 -1.96 41.87
CA SER A 874 4.84 -2.30 43.18
C SER A 874 5.84 -1.25 43.64
N SER A 875 5.62 -0.67 44.83
CA SER A 875 6.53 0.30 45.45
C SER A 875 7.77 -0.34 46.08
N ASN A 876 7.71 -1.63 46.40
CA ASN A 876 8.74 -2.36 47.14
C ASN A 876 9.60 -3.20 46.18
N LEU A 877 10.61 -2.56 45.59
CA LEU A 877 11.61 -3.18 44.72
C LEU A 877 13.00 -2.98 45.31
N SER A 878 13.69 -4.07 45.66
CA SER A 878 15.07 -4.02 46.20
C SER A 878 16.01 -4.87 45.34
N SER A 879 16.92 -4.22 44.61
CA SER A 879 17.88 -4.85 43.69
C SER A 879 19.29 -4.92 44.26
N HIS A 880 19.96 -6.07 44.13
CA HIS A 880 21.38 -6.25 44.43
C HIS A 880 22.10 -6.93 43.24
N GLN A 881 23.35 -6.54 43.01
CA GLN A 881 24.17 -7.04 41.91
C GLN A 881 24.81 -8.39 42.28
N ILE A 882 24.80 -9.35 41.34
CA ILE A 882 25.47 -10.65 41.48
C ILE A 882 26.42 -10.84 40.30
N ILE A 883 27.70 -11.11 40.60
CA ILE A 883 28.73 -11.39 39.59
C ILE A 883 29.05 -12.88 39.63
N SER A 884 28.74 -13.61 38.55
CA SER A 884 29.17 -15.00 38.40
C SER A 884 29.62 -15.26 36.96
N SER A 885 30.72 -15.98 36.79
CA SER A 885 31.14 -16.55 35.49
C SER A 885 31.31 -15.53 34.35
N GLY A 886 31.61 -14.26 34.65
CA GLY A 886 31.76 -13.18 33.66
C GLY A 886 30.44 -12.57 33.16
N VAL A 887 29.29 -13.02 33.66
CA VAL A 887 27.98 -12.40 33.41
C VAL A 887 27.62 -11.50 34.59
N VAL A 888 27.16 -10.27 34.31
CA VAL A 888 26.58 -9.39 35.33
C VAL A 888 25.09 -9.65 35.39
N ALA A 889 24.64 -10.35 36.44
CA ALA A 889 23.23 -10.58 36.72
C ALA A 889 22.77 -9.65 37.85
N TYR A 890 21.53 -9.21 37.78
CA TYR A 890 20.91 -8.41 38.83
C TYR A 890 19.73 -9.18 39.40
N ARG A 891 19.74 -9.37 40.72
CA ARG A 891 18.65 -10.02 41.44
C ARG A 891 17.86 -8.98 42.20
N ALA A 892 16.58 -8.84 41.88
CA ALA A 892 15.70 -7.93 42.59
C ALA A 892 14.54 -8.68 43.24
N ASN A 893 14.27 -8.38 44.50
CA ASN A 893 13.06 -8.83 45.17
C ASN A 893 11.97 -7.80 44.91
N ILE A 894 10.83 -8.26 44.41
CA ILE A 894 9.62 -7.49 44.23
C ILE A 894 8.50 -8.13 45.05
N SER A 895 7.62 -7.32 45.65
CA SER A 895 6.47 -7.84 46.38
C SER A 895 5.27 -6.92 46.29
N ASN A 896 4.10 -7.50 46.12
CA ASN A 896 2.82 -6.79 46.19
C ASN A 896 1.77 -7.59 46.94
N ASP A 897 0.61 -6.98 47.20
CA ASP A 897 -0.57 -7.72 47.63
C ASP A 897 -1.07 -8.66 46.54
N CYS A 898 -1.78 -9.71 46.94
CA CYS A 898 -2.30 -10.70 46.00
C CYS A 898 -3.38 -10.14 45.06
N CYS A 899 -4.07 -9.05 45.44
CA CYS A 899 -5.04 -8.40 44.54
C CYS A 899 -4.35 -7.78 43.32
N THR A 900 -3.12 -7.29 43.49
CA THR A 900 -2.25 -6.87 42.40
C THR A 900 -1.59 -8.12 41.77
N ASP A 901 -2.40 -8.88 41.03
CA ASP A 901 -2.05 -10.21 40.48
C ASP A 901 -0.99 -10.20 39.37
N ARG A 902 -0.64 -9.01 38.89
CA ARG A 902 0.20 -8.77 37.72
C ARG A 902 1.05 -7.53 37.91
N ASP A 903 2.25 -7.56 37.34
CA ASP A 903 3.14 -6.40 37.30
C ASP A 903 3.98 -6.44 36.02
N THR A 904 4.47 -5.29 35.59
CA THR A 904 5.48 -5.17 34.54
C THR A 904 6.70 -4.50 35.13
N VAL A 905 7.85 -5.17 35.06
CA VAL A 905 9.12 -4.57 35.47
C VAL A 905 9.91 -4.16 34.23
N TYR A 906 10.29 -2.89 34.23
CA TYR A 906 11.12 -2.24 33.22
C TYR A 906 12.57 -2.26 33.69
N VAL A 907 13.42 -3.01 33.01
CA VAL A 907 14.85 -3.13 33.29
C VAL A 907 15.63 -2.31 32.27
N ARG A 908 16.37 -1.29 32.74
CA ARG A 908 17.13 -0.37 31.89
C ARG A 908 18.62 -0.62 32.02
N ASP A 909 19.33 -0.73 30.90
CA ASP A 909 20.81 -0.87 30.88
C ASP A 909 21.58 0.46 30.72
N THR A 910 22.91 0.39 30.75
CA THR A 910 23.82 1.53 30.49
C THR A 910 23.73 2.12 29.08
N LYS A 911 22.97 1.51 28.17
CA LYS A 911 22.72 1.97 26.80
C LYS A 911 21.27 2.42 26.60
N ASN A 912 20.53 2.65 27.69
CA ASN A 912 19.11 3.06 27.72
C ASN A 912 18.12 2.04 27.11
N GLN A 913 18.54 0.78 26.89
CA GLN A 913 17.68 -0.29 26.41
C GLN A 913 16.73 -0.75 27.52
N ILE A 914 15.42 -0.89 27.23
CA ILE A 914 14.41 -1.25 28.22
C ILE A 914 13.87 -2.66 27.97
N GLY A 915 14.23 -3.60 28.85
CA GLY A 915 13.58 -4.90 28.97
C GLY A 915 12.25 -4.78 29.70
N LYS A 916 11.24 -5.46 29.19
CA LYS A 916 9.90 -5.53 29.77
C LYS A 916 9.64 -6.96 30.21
N CYS A 917 9.45 -7.16 31.50
CA CYS A 917 9.19 -8.48 32.05
C CYS A 917 7.83 -8.46 32.74
N PHE A 918 6.90 -9.22 32.16
CA PHE A 918 5.53 -9.34 32.65
C PHE A 918 5.45 -10.45 33.70
N LEU A 919 5.20 -10.06 34.94
CA LEU A 919 4.88 -10.96 36.03
C LEU A 919 3.37 -11.17 36.06
N ARG A 920 2.96 -12.43 36.18
CA ARG A 920 1.62 -12.79 36.59
C ARG A 920 1.68 -13.83 37.69
N VAL A 921 1.02 -13.57 38.81
CA VAL A 921 1.11 -14.38 40.03
C VAL A 921 -0.02 -15.39 40.11
N VAL A 922 -1.22 -15.04 39.64
CA VAL A 922 -2.36 -15.96 39.53
C VAL A 922 -2.83 -16.12 38.08
N PRO A 923 -3.41 -17.27 37.70
CA PRO A 923 -3.86 -17.51 36.34
C PRO A 923 -4.97 -16.54 35.85
N PRO A 924 -5.11 -16.29 34.54
CA PRO A 924 -6.00 -15.25 33.99
C PRO A 924 -7.50 -15.39 34.31
N PHE A 925 -7.95 -16.57 34.70
CA PHE A 925 -9.34 -16.89 35.04
C PHE A 925 -9.66 -16.74 36.53
N LEU A 926 -8.66 -16.44 37.38
CA LEU A 926 -8.80 -16.13 38.81
C LEU A 926 -8.57 -14.65 39.12
N SER A 927 -8.17 -13.84 38.14
CA SER A 927 -7.90 -12.42 38.33
C SER A 927 -9.18 -11.58 38.38
N PHE A 928 -9.56 -11.11 39.56
CA PHE A 928 -10.60 -10.10 39.72
C PHE A 928 -10.02 -8.68 39.56
N ASN A 929 -10.81 -7.74 39.06
CA ASN A 929 -10.37 -6.34 38.87
C ASN A 929 -10.46 -5.53 40.19
N THR A 930 -10.06 -6.15 41.31
CA THR A 930 -10.09 -5.61 42.67
C THR A 930 -8.76 -4.94 42.99
N THR A 931 -8.78 -3.66 43.35
CA THR A 931 -7.62 -2.98 43.96
C THR A 931 -7.80 -2.95 45.47
N CYS A 932 -6.69 -2.92 46.23
CA CYS A 932 -6.74 -2.85 47.70
C CYS A 932 -7.37 -1.57 48.29
N LYS A 933 -7.91 -0.68 47.46
CA LYS A 933 -8.73 0.46 47.89
C LYS A 933 -10.23 0.13 47.98
N GLU A 934 -10.68 -1.00 47.45
CA GLU A 934 -12.10 -1.40 47.48
C GLU A 934 -12.27 -2.90 47.76
N LEU A 935 -12.15 -3.29 49.03
CA LEU A 935 -12.94 -4.40 49.55
C LEU A 935 -14.13 -3.82 50.33
N PRO A 936 -15.38 -4.00 49.88
CA PRO A 936 -16.53 -3.57 50.66
C PRO A 936 -16.59 -4.40 51.95
N PRO A 937 -16.84 -3.79 53.13
CA PRO A 937 -17.16 -4.56 54.32
C PRO A 937 -18.42 -5.39 54.04
N LYS A 938 -18.40 -6.64 54.52
CA LYS A 938 -19.53 -7.56 54.41
C LYS A 938 -20.73 -6.92 55.11
N LYS A 939 -21.70 -6.38 54.34
CA LYS A 939 -22.90 -5.73 54.88
C LYS A 939 -23.67 -6.73 55.74
N VAL A 940 -23.57 -6.57 57.06
CA VAL A 940 -24.52 -7.14 58.02
C VAL A 940 -25.46 -5.99 58.39
N PRO A 941 -26.78 -6.10 58.15
CA PRO A 941 -27.71 -5.04 58.49
C PRO A 941 -27.80 -4.87 60.02
N LEU A 942 -27.85 -3.62 60.47
CA LEU A 942 -28.18 -3.27 61.85
C LEU A 942 -29.64 -3.66 62.13
N VAL A 943 -29.92 -4.17 63.33
CA VAL A 943 -31.27 -4.55 63.77
C VAL A 943 -31.72 -3.56 64.84
N CYS A 944 -32.74 -2.74 64.53
CA CYS A 944 -33.40 -1.91 65.51
C CYS A 944 -34.58 -2.67 66.14
N ASN A 945 -34.64 -2.67 67.47
CA ASN A 945 -35.82 -3.10 68.21
C ASN A 945 -36.48 -1.86 68.80
N LEU A 946 -37.74 -1.62 68.44
CA LEU A 946 -38.45 -0.41 68.81
C LEU A 946 -39.52 -0.70 69.87
N TYR A 947 -39.53 0.11 70.93
CA TYR A 947 -40.48 0.02 72.03
C TYR A 947 -41.20 1.37 72.16
N THR A 948 -42.38 1.51 71.57
CA THR A 948 -43.29 2.62 71.88
C THR A 948 -44.00 2.35 73.21
N SER A 949 -44.29 3.40 73.97
CA SER A 949 -45.33 3.33 75.00
C SER A 949 -46.70 3.31 74.32
N MET A 950 -47.69 2.61 74.90
CA MET A 950 -49.03 2.49 74.31
C MET A 950 -49.92 3.73 74.53
N GLU A 951 -49.50 4.70 75.34
CA GLU A 951 -50.31 5.87 75.67
C GLU A 951 -50.24 6.97 74.60
N ASP A 952 -49.04 7.35 74.14
CA ASP A 952 -48.83 8.41 73.15
C ASP A 952 -49.53 8.11 71.80
N THR A 953 -49.52 6.83 71.39
CA THR A 953 -50.09 6.41 70.10
C THR A 953 -51.60 6.60 70.04
N ARG A 954 -52.30 6.45 71.17
CA ARG A 954 -53.76 6.67 71.24
C ARG A 954 -54.11 8.16 71.09
N SER A 955 -53.35 9.04 71.75
CA SER A 955 -53.51 10.49 71.64
C SER A 955 -53.38 10.97 70.18
N CYS A 956 -52.37 10.48 69.44
CA CYS A 956 -52.19 10.80 68.02
C CYS A 956 -53.27 10.23 67.10
N ILE A 957 -53.92 9.11 67.45
CA ILE A 957 -55.02 8.55 66.67
C ILE A 957 -56.28 9.40 66.82
N ASP A 958 -56.56 9.94 68.02
CA ASP A 958 -57.74 10.76 68.26
C ASP A 958 -57.57 12.21 67.76
N SER A 959 -56.42 12.87 67.95
CA SER A 959 -56.20 14.22 67.42
C SER A 959 -56.20 14.34 65.89
N ARG A 960 -56.02 13.22 65.18
CA ARG A 960 -56.20 13.13 63.71
C ARG A 960 -57.67 13.13 63.27
N LYS A 961 -58.62 12.68 64.10
CA LYS A 961 -60.06 12.75 63.78
C LYS A 961 -60.55 14.20 63.74
N ASP A 962 -59.97 15.04 64.58
CA ASP A 962 -60.29 16.47 64.70
C ASP A 962 -59.38 17.38 63.83
N PHE A 963 -58.67 16.80 62.84
CA PHE A 963 -57.75 17.50 61.92
C PHE A 963 -56.64 18.35 62.60
N ASN A 964 -56.33 18.11 63.87
CA ASN A 964 -55.44 18.94 64.69
C ASN A 964 -54.06 18.29 64.94
N CYS A 965 -53.61 17.40 64.05
CA CYS A 965 -52.42 16.58 64.27
C CYS A 965 -51.09 17.35 64.43
N CYS A 966 -51.02 18.61 63.99
CA CYS A 966 -49.84 19.49 64.19
C CYS A 966 -49.81 20.12 65.61
N ARG A 967 -50.77 19.83 66.50
CA ARG A 967 -50.83 20.34 67.90
C ARG A 967 -50.45 19.31 68.96
N GLN A 968 -50.27 18.05 68.59
CA GLN A 968 -49.83 17.00 69.48
C GLN A 968 -48.62 16.29 68.88
N LYS A 969 -47.75 15.82 69.77
CA LYS A 969 -46.55 15.06 69.43
C LYS A 969 -46.62 13.67 70.05
N TRP A 970 -46.00 12.71 69.40
CA TRP A 970 -45.64 11.42 69.98
C TRP A 970 -44.15 11.42 70.35
N SER A 971 -43.80 10.58 71.31
CA SER A 971 -42.43 10.24 71.68
C SER A 971 -42.21 8.72 71.56
N ALA A 972 -41.00 8.31 71.19
CA ALA A 972 -40.60 6.90 71.17
C ALA A 972 -39.13 6.76 71.59
N ILE A 973 -38.82 5.70 72.36
CA ILE A 973 -37.44 5.37 72.74
C ILE A 973 -36.93 4.30 71.77
N LEU A 974 -35.91 4.65 70.99
CA LEU A 974 -35.21 3.73 70.11
C LEU A 974 -34.07 3.05 70.88
N LYS A 975 -34.08 1.71 70.94
CA LYS A 975 -32.96 0.91 71.45
C LYS A 975 -32.25 0.25 70.28
N VAL A 976 -30.98 0.60 70.07
CA VAL A 976 -30.18 0.04 68.96
C VAL A 976 -29.27 -1.07 69.49
N GLN A 977 -29.35 -2.24 68.85
CA GLN A 977 -28.48 -3.38 69.12
C GLN A 977 -27.45 -3.53 68.01
N ASN A 978 -26.16 -3.50 68.35
CA ASN A 978 -25.11 -3.69 67.37
C ASN A 978 -24.90 -5.20 67.12
N GLY A 979 -25.18 -5.64 65.89
CA GLY A 979 -25.01 -7.03 65.46
C GLY A 979 -23.54 -7.41 65.31
N SER A 980 -22.91 -7.80 66.43
CA SER A 980 -21.58 -8.42 66.49
C SER A 980 -20.37 -7.53 66.14
N ASN A 981 -20.52 -6.20 66.10
CA ASN A 981 -19.43 -5.24 65.88
C ASN A 981 -19.30 -4.31 67.10
N PRO A 982 -18.12 -4.16 67.75
CA PRO A 982 -17.96 -3.34 68.96
C PRO A 982 -17.70 -1.85 68.64
N ALA A 983 -18.16 -1.34 67.49
CA ALA A 983 -17.99 0.06 67.12
C ALA A 983 -19.08 0.93 67.80
N PRO A 984 -18.72 2.04 68.47
CA PRO A 984 -19.70 2.96 69.03
C PRO A 984 -20.51 3.65 67.92
N ILE A 985 -21.74 4.04 68.23
CA ILE A 985 -22.60 4.82 67.34
C ILE A 985 -22.20 6.29 67.51
N VAL A 986 -21.91 6.97 66.39
CA VAL A 986 -21.47 8.38 66.41
C VAL A 986 -22.53 9.34 65.90
N ASN A 987 -23.59 8.84 65.24
CA ASN A 987 -24.69 9.68 64.80
C ASN A 987 -26.00 8.89 64.71
N VAL A 988 -27.10 9.52 65.13
CA VAL A 988 -28.48 9.04 64.91
C VAL A 988 -29.26 10.22 64.35
N THR A 989 -29.81 10.06 63.16
CA THR A 989 -30.58 11.09 62.45
C THR A 989 -31.90 10.54 61.97
N SER A 990 -32.89 11.40 61.80
CA SER A 990 -34.22 11.04 61.29
C SER A 990 -34.49 11.76 59.97
N SER A 991 -35.32 11.16 59.12
CA SER A 991 -35.79 11.79 57.90
C SER A 991 -36.80 12.93 58.13
N MET A 992 -37.58 12.90 59.21
CA MET A 992 -38.66 13.87 59.45
C MET A 992 -38.81 14.36 60.91
N SER A 993 -38.17 13.72 61.88
CA SER A 993 -38.40 13.89 63.33
C SER A 993 -37.22 14.52 64.06
N SER A 994 -37.48 15.16 65.20
CA SER A 994 -36.41 15.54 66.13
C SER A 994 -35.89 14.31 66.87
N VAL A 995 -34.56 14.15 66.87
CA VAL A 995 -33.85 13.10 67.63
C VAL A 995 -33.05 13.76 68.74
N ILE A 996 -33.22 13.29 69.97
CA ILE A 996 -32.45 13.70 71.14
C ILE A 996 -31.76 12.44 71.68
N ILE A 997 -30.43 12.43 71.67
CA ILE A 997 -29.62 11.34 72.21
C ILE A 997 -29.47 11.59 73.71
N THR A 998 -29.99 10.68 74.54
CA THR A 998 -30.21 10.99 75.97
C THR A 998 -29.20 10.37 76.94
N ASN A 999 -28.47 9.30 76.61
CA ASN A 999 -27.27 8.85 77.37
C ASN A 999 -26.42 7.77 76.68
N GLU A 1000 -25.11 7.79 76.94
CA GLU A 1000 -24.21 6.62 76.81
C GLU A 1000 -24.08 5.95 78.19
N ASN A 1001 -24.90 4.92 78.48
CA ASN A 1001 -24.84 4.18 79.75
C ASN A 1001 -24.42 2.71 79.53
N HIS A 1002 -23.28 2.33 80.09
CA HIS A 1002 -22.57 1.07 79.80
C HIS A 1002 -22.92 -0.10 80.74
N THR A 1003 -24.14 -0.18 81.28
CA THR A 1003 -24.43 -1.02 82.46
C THR A 1003 -25.46 -2.13 82.32
N ASP A 1004 -26.02 -2.42 81.13
CA ASP A 1004 -26.83 -3.64 80.95
C ASP A 1004 -26.56 -4.36 79.62
N SER A 1005 -26.40 -5.67 79.67
CA SER A 1005 -25.55 -6.44 78.74
C SER A 1005 -26.19 -6.89 77.42
N ALA A 1006 -27.16 -6.11 76.89
CA ALA A 1006 -27.87 -6.45 75.65
C ALA A 1006 -28.06 -5.30 74.63
N PHE A 1007 -27.96 -4.03 75.02
CA PHE A 1007 -28.19 -2.87 74.14
C PHE A 1007 -27.12 -1.78 74.39
N LEU A 1008 -26.81 -0.96 73.38
CA LEU A 1008 -25.66 -0.03 73.44
C LEU A 1008 -26.02 1.46 73.37
N TYR A 1009 -27.16 1.83 72.78
CA TYR A 1009 -27.58 3.23 72.65
C TYR A 1009 -29.10 3.38 72.80
N GLU A 1010 -29.51 4.42 73.54
CA GLU A 1010 -30.89 4.89 73.64
C GLU A 1010 -31.00 6.31 73.07
N ALA A 1011 -32.01 6.52 72.21
CA ALA A 1011 -32.34 7.83 71.67
C ALA A 1011 -33.85 8.07 71.77
N GLU A 1012 -34.22 9.26 72.22
CA GLU A 1012 -35.61 9.71 72.23
C GLU A 1012 -35.92 10.40 70.89
N ILE A 1013 -36.98 9.96 70.24
CA ILE A 1013 -37.43 10.49 68.94
C ILE A 1013 -38.83 11.04 69.16
N SER A 1014 -39.07 12.27 68.72
CA SER A 1014 -40.39 12.88 68.79
C SER A 1014 -40.74 13.67 67.53
N ASN A 1015 -42.03 13.67 67.18
CA ASN A 1015 -42.56 14.42 66.05
C ASN A 1015 -44.06 14.68 66.23
N ASP A 1016 -44.62 15.53 65.37
CA ASP A 1016 -46.05 15.79 65.29
C ASP A 1016 -46.82 14.52 64.87
N CYS A 1017 -48.03 14.35 65.39
CA CYS A 1017 -48.94 13.24 65.06
C CYS A 1017 -49.34 13.18 63.57
N CYS A 1018 -48.93 14.15 62.75
CA CYS A 1018 -49.11 14.08 61.30
C CYS A 1018 -48.12 13.14 60.61
N VAL A 1019 -46.96 12.82 61.20
CA VAL A 1019 -45.97 11.89 60.63
C VAL A 1019 -46.28 10.46 61.07
N ILE A 1020 -46.69 9.60 60.11
CA ILE A 1020 -47.04 8.19 60.33
C ILE A 1020 -45.88 7.22 60.15
N THR A 1021 -44.94 7.59 59.29
CA THR A 1021 -43.80 6.78 58.90
C THR A 1021 -42.56 7.65 58.86
N ASP A 1022 -41.51 7.23 59.55
CA ASP A 1022 -40.23 7.96 59.60
C ASP A 1022 -39.07 6.96 59.49
N THR A 1023 -38.04 7.32 58.74
CA THR A 1023 -36.83 6.51 58.60
C THR A 1023 -35.73 7.09 59.48
N ILE A 1024 -35.30 6.29 60.46
CA ILE A 1024 -34.17 6.63 61.32
C ILE A 1024 -32.91 6.02 60.71
N TYR A 1025 -31.87 6.83 60.57
CA TYR A 1025 -30.55 6.47 60.09
C TYR A 1025 -29.56 6.46 61.26
N VAL A 1026 -28.86 5.35 61.44
CA VAL A 1026 -27.88 5.16 62.51
C VAL A 1026 -26.52 4.91 61.88
N THR A 1027 -25.52 5.71 62.25
CA THR A 1027 -24.17 5.65 61.69
C THR A 1027 -23.13 5.30 62.77
N ASP A 1028 -22.35 4.24 62.54
CA ASP A 1028 -21.26 3.82 63.44
C ASP A 1028 -19.98 4.66 63.26
N ALA A 1029 -19.05 4.55 64.21
CA ALA A 1029 -17.73 5.22 64.15
C ALA A 1029 -16.86 4.82 62.94
N LYS A 1030 -17.31 3.87 62.10
CA LYS A 1030 -16.68 3.46 60.83
C LYS A 1030 -17.47 3.98 59.62
N ASN A 1031 -18.39 4.93 59.86
CA ASN A 1031 -19.27 5.58 58.89
C ASN A 1031 -20.25 4.64 58.16
N GLN A 1032 -20.54 3.46 58.74
CA GLN A 1032 -21.54 2.54 58.21
C GLN A 1032 -22.92 2.96 58.68
N THR A 1033 -23.83 3.22 57.73
CA THR A 1033 -25.19 3.66 58.03
C THR A 1033 -26.20 2.53 57.81
N GLY A 1034 -26.94 2.17 58.87
CA GLY A 1034 -28.16 1.37 58.79
C GLY A 1034 -29.40 2.25 58.86
N ASN A 1035 -30.54 1.75 58.39
CA ASN A 1035 -31.81 2.45 58.49
C ASN A 1035 -32.93 1.55 59.02
N CYS A 1036 -33.84 2.17 59.77
CA CYS A 1036 -34.98 1.50 60.40
C CYS A 1036 -36.23 2.37 60.22
N THR A 1037 -37.28 1.81 59.64
CA THR A 1037 -38.53 2.54 59.39
C THR A 1037 -39.50 2.32 60.54
N LEU A 1038 -39.82 3.40 61.23
CA LEU A 1038 -40.86 3.45 62.25
C LEU A 1038 -42.22 3.61 61.57
N HIS A 1039 -43.17 2.72 61.87
CA HIS A 1039 -44.59 2.88 61.52
C HIS A 1039 -45.38 3.08 62.82
N ILE A 1040 -46.06 4.22 62.95
CA ILE A 1040 -46.69 4.65 64.22
C ILE A 1040 -48.15 4.24 64.30
N ILE A 1041 -48.79 4.04 63.15
CA ILE A 1041 -50.17 3.57 63.02
C ILE A 1041 -50.18 2.49 61.92
N PRO A 1042 -50.80 1.31 62.13
CA PRO A 1042 -50.91 0.28 61.09
C PRO A 1042 -51.79 0.76 59.91
N ASP A 1043 -51.45 0.31 58.69
CA ASP A 1043 -51.83 0.87 57.37
C ASP A 1043 -53.35 0.93 57.01
N SER A 1044 -54.26 0.76 57.97
CA SER A 1044 -55.70 0.62 57.78
C SER A 1044 -56.52 1.92 57.90
N ILE A 1045 -55.90 3.08 58.08
CA ILE A 1045 -56.59 4.39 58.23
C ILE A 1045 -56.04 5.40 57.21
N SER A 1046 -56.78 5.64 56.13
CA SER A 1046 -56.39 6.55 55.05
C SER A 1046 -57.02 7.94 55.16
N THR A 1047 -56.24 8.97 55.47
CA THR A 1047 -56.58 10.39 55.17
C THR A 1047 -55.31 11.20 54.91
N ASN A 1048 -55.37 12.08 53.90
CA ASN A 1048 -54.23 12.86 53.42
C ASN A 1048 -54.20 14.23 54.13
N SER A 1049 -53.50 14.34 55.27
CA SER A 1049 -53.34 15.59 56.03
C SER A 1049 -51.88 16.06 55.99
N THR A 1050 -51.65 17.26 55.46
CA THR A 1050 -50.33 17.93 55.47
C THR A 1050 -50.45 19.25 56.21
N CYS A 1051 -49.48 19.57 57.09
CA CYS A 1051 -49.44 20.89 57.74
C CYS A 1051 -49.07 21.94 56.68
N LYS A 1052 -50.06 22.69 56.19
CA LYS A 1052 -49.87 23.90 55.39
C LYS A 1052 -50.39 25.10 56.18
N GLU A 1053 -49.51 26.05 56.47
CA GLU A 1053 -49.94 27.34 57.00
C GLU A 1053 -50.75 28.12 55.94
N PRO A 1054 -51.83 28.81 56.34
CA PRO A 1054 -52.59 29.67 55.43
C PRO A 1054 -51.80 30.97 55.19
N LYS A 1055 -51.52 31.28 53.91
CA LYS A 1055 -51.06 32.62 53.53
C LYS A 1055 -52.15 33.64 53.80
N ILE A 1056 -51.81 34.69 54.56
CA ILE A 1056 -52.57 35.93 54.64
C ILE A 1056 -51.74 36.99 53.89
N GLU A 1057 -52.30 37.58 52.83
CA GLU A 1057 -51.75 38.79 52.21
C GLU A 1057 -52.32 40.03 52.90
N PHE A 1058 -51.47 41.02 53.20
CA PHE A 1058 -51.81 42.45 53.09
C PHE A 1058 -50.53 43.30 52.94
N GLN A 1059 -50.69 44.56 52.57
CA GLN A 1059 -49.70 45.33 51.81
C GLN A 1059 -48.76 46.23 52.64
N SER A 1060 -47.63 46.59 52.00
CA SER A 1060 -47.11 47.97 51.83
C SER A 1060 -45.80 48.41 52.53
N HIS A 1061 -45.06 49.20 51.73
CA HIS A 1061 -44.01 50.20 52.03
C HIS A 1061 -42.57 49.82 52.44
N ASP A 1062 -41.65 50.21 51.53
CA ASP A 1062 -40.38 50.95 51.75
C ASP A 1062 -39.35 50.40 52.77
N HIS A 1063 -38.11 50.06 52.40
CA HIS A 1063 -37.16 50.88 51.62
C HIS A 1063 -35.97 50.05 51.07
N GLN A 1064 -35.29 50.58 50.05
CA GLN A 1064 -33.94 50.18 49.56
C GLN A 1064 -32.82 50.87 50.40
N PRO A 1065 -31.48 50.66 50.22
CA PRO A 1065 -30.78 50.15 49.01
C PRO A 1065 -29.51 49.25 49.18
N ASN A 1066 -28.99 48.75 48.02
CA ASN A 1066 -27.56 48.51 47.68
C ASN A 1066 -26.73 47.44 48.45
N LEU A 1067 -25.83 46.62 47.86
CA LEU A 1067 -25.29 46.36 46.49
C LEU A 1067 -25.23 44.81 46.26
N LEU A 1068 -24.72 44.17 45.19
CA LEU A 1068 -23.92 44.59 44.00
C LEU A 1068 -24.38 43.83 42.73
N HIS A 1069 -23.52 43.14 41.95
CA HIS A 1069 -23.89 42.52 40.66
C HIS A 1069 -23.10 41.26 40.24
N ASP A 1070 -23.76 40.44 39.40
CA ASP A 1070 -23.23 39.32 38.61
C ASP A 1070 -22.20 39.72 37.52
N THR A 1071 -21.50 38.73 36.94
CA THR A 1071 -21.41 38.61 35.46
C THR A 1071 -20.92 37.25 34.97
N VAL A 1072 -21.65 36.68 34.01
CA VAL A 1072 -21.18 35.65 33.05
C VAL A 1072 -21.12 36.33 31.67
N THR A 1073 -20.40 35.73 30.71
CA THR A 1073 -20.26 36.13 29.27
C THR A 1073 -19.16 37.15 28.92
N LEU A 1074 -17.90 36.70 28.85
CA LEU A 1074 -16.86 37.43 28.12
C LEU A 1074 -15.76 36.51 27.54
N THR A 1075 -16.07 35.69 26.53
CA THR A 1075 -15.02 34.92 25.81
C THR A 1075 -15.32 34.53 24.36
N LEU A 1076 -16.55 34.74 23.83
CA LEU A 1076 -16.86 34.49 22.41
C LEU A 1076 -16.81 35.73 21.49
N CYS A 1077 -16.78 36.96 22.02
CA CYS A 1077 -16.75 38.17 21.18
C CYS A 1077 -15.35 38.63 20.73
N ILE A 1078 -14.28 38.06 21.28
CA ILE A 1078 -12.90 38.56 21.03
C ILE A 1078 -12.25 37.88 19.81
N LEU A 1079 -12.67 36.67 19.41
CA LEU A 1079 -12.08 35.98 18.25
C LEU A 1079 -12.63 36.43 16.89
N LEU A 1080 -13.81 37.07 16.85
CA LEU A 1080 -14.44 37.54 15.61
C LEU A 1080 -13.98 38.95 15.16
N ILE A 1081 -13.35 39.71 16.05
CA ILE A 1081 -12.89 41.09 15.76
C ILE A 1081 -11.48 41.11 15.11
N LEU A 1082 -10.72 40.01 15.20
CA LEU A 1082 -9.34 39.94 14.68
C LEU A 1082 -9.21 39.47 13.22
N ILE A 1083 -10.30 39.10 12.54
CA ILE A 1083 -10.26 38.63 11.13
C ILE A 1083 -10.85 39.65 10.14
N PHE A 1084 -11.59 40.66 10.61
CA PHE A 1084 -12.21 41.68 9.73
C PHE A 1084 -11.41 42.97 9.54
N ASN A 1085 -10.16 43.05 10.05
CA ASN A 1085 -9.33 44.27 10.01
C ASN A 1085 -7.93 44.06 9.38
N GLN A 1086 -7.81 43.12 8.43
CA GLN A 1086 -6.78 43.14 7.38
C GLN A 1086 -7.39 42.78 6.02
N ILE A 1087 -8.07 43.78 5.45
CA ILE A 1087 -7.87 44.14 4.04
C ILE A 1087 -6.52 44.87 3.94
#